data_AF-A0A926ALF3-F1
#
_entry.id   AF-A0A926ALF3-F1
#
_cell.length_a   1.000
_cell.length_b   1.000
_cell.length_c   1.000
_cell.angle_alpha   90.00
_cell.angle_beta   90.00
_cell.angle_gamma   90.00
#
_symmetry.space_group_name_H-M   'P 1'
#
loop_
_entity.id
_entity.type
_entity.pdbx_description
1 polymer ?
#
loop_
_entity_poly.entity_id
_entity_poly.type
_entity_poly.pdbx_seq_one_letter_code
_entity_poly.pdbx_strand_id
1 'polypeptide(L)'
;MSGKNHQLPHRSRLAAAIITGALASMAHAQVPANWLLPVDGSWTDPTKWTTNPNYPNNGTPPGTTYNALVGITGASYTISLADPVSVSTLNISSPQATLALSGGTLSVTNRWTVAGSINHTAGAMNLTTGLLNVADLHGNAVYNHTGGTLNFGQYFEVGVLTNDTARYNISNSAVMSGGTLLVGANFGSGTVTQSSGTVQLTSQLDIADGVPTAVGHYQMDGGTLNLIATPGGNANLFFGTEGAGTFGQTGGTVVIQGAAQSSMVAGYLPASAGTYNMSGGTFQSPADVIGYQGAGTMLQSGGVHTVSGVMRIGRDLGGTGFYQLSGNAALISNGQVNVGSAGFGTFVQSGGTYTVNAPLIISANVLSRGRYTLSAGTLTASSEVISAAGAGTFDQTGGLHTVTGLLQNTTSGAGTYLLSGGTLNANSYASSGTFAQSGGVASFGTVNGTGTIAASGNGKLTGNYVRHGTVALSGNALITVRSNGTPASVSLINTLTFAGGATPSGTFDLTNNDLKVSNGDLATIQAQIRHARNGGFWNLPGITSSAAATAVPRNTTLGVLSGAEYNSVTEPDVFDGFAVAPTDVLVKYTYYGDTDFNGMVDFDDYSRIDAGFNNNRTGWFNGDVDYNGVVDFDDYSLIDQAFNTQSGTLRRAISYLDGTDRSDNEMNAPALQLVQQHFAQFGEGFATSFLNSVPEPTSAIAFAGLAASAARIRRRRSNRN
;
A
#
# COMPACT_ATOMS: atom_id res chain seq x y z
N MET A 1 -10.09 22.99 -7.32
CA MET A 1 -9.70 24.30 -7.88
C MET A 1 -8.74 24.08 -9.03
N SER A 2 -9.18 24.48 -10.23
CA SER A 2 -8.46 24.67 -11.52
C SER A 2 -7.22 23.81 -11.82
N GLY A 3 -7.45 22.59 -12.30
CA GLY A 3 -6.44 21.82 -13.04
C GLY A 3 -6.46 22.23 -14.51
N LYS A 4 -5.49 23.04 -14.94
CA LYS A 4 -5.23 23.27 -16.36
C LYS A 4 -4.82 21.94 -16.99
N ASN A 5 -5.75 21.30 -17.71
CA ASN A 5 -5.48 20.21 -18.63
C ASN A 5 -4.40 20.65 -19.63
N HIS A 6 -3.13 20.34 -19.35
CA HIS A 6 -2.09 20.30 -20.37
C HIS A 6 -2.29 19.02 -21.17
N GLN A 7 -3.28 19.05 -22.06
CA GLN A 7 -3.33 18.19 -23.22
C GLN A 7 -2.13 18.61 -24.08
N LEU A 8 -1.05 17.82 -24.08
CA LEU A 8 0.03 17.99 -25.03
C LEU A 8 -0.58 17.83 -26.44
N PRO A 9 -0.29 18.73 -27.39
CA PRO A 9 -0.99 18.76 -28.66
C PRO A 9 -0.74 17.47 -29.45
N HIS A 10 -1.83 16.76 -29.71
CA HIS A 10 -1.92 15.68 -30.69
C HIS A 10 -1.25 16.11 -31.99
N ARG A 11 -0.18 15.43 -32.38
CA ARG A 11 0.33 15.48 -33.75
C ARG A 11 -0.08 14.20 -34.45
N SER A 12 -1.29 14.22 -35.01
CA SER A 12 -1.67 13.33 -36.10
C SER A 12 -0.64 13.47 -37.22
N ARG A 13 0.31 12.54 -37.32
CA ARG A 13 1.28 12.51 -38.41
C ARG A 13 0.71 11.71 -39.56
N LEU A 14 -0.18 12.36 -40.31
CA LEU A 14 -0.37 11.95 -41.70
C LEU A 14 0.95 12.19 -42.43
N ALA A 15 1.51 11.16 -43.04
CA ALA A 15 2.57 11.27 -44.03
C ALA A 15 2.02 12.08 -45.23
N ALA A 16 2.12 13.40 -45.15
CA ALA A 16 1.74 14.32 -46.23
C ALA A 16 3.02 14.91 -46.84
N ALA A 17 3.42 14.36 -47.98
CA ALA A 17 4.30 15.04 -48.91
C ALA A 17 3.56 16.30 -49.42
N ILE A 18 3.93 17.48 -48.94
CA ILE A 18 3.47 18.75 -49.52
C ILE A 18 4.68 19.65 -49.80
N ILE A 19 4.84 19.88 -51.10
CA ILE A 19 5.80 20.78 -51.75
C ILE A 19 5.30 22.21 -51.58
N THR A 20 6.13 23.13 -51.04
CA THR A 20 6.08 24.57 -51.40
C THR A 20 7.37 25.33 -51.03
N GLY A 21 8.08 25.77 -52.08
CA GLY A 21 8.71 27.09 -52.24
C GLY A 21 9.68 27.62 -51.18
N ALA A 22 10.96 27.26 -51.28
CA ALA A 22 12.05 28.00 -50.64
C ALA A 22 12.62 29.08 -51.58
N LEU A 23 12.91 30.25 -51.00
CA LEU A 23 13.84 31.24 -51.55
C LEU A 23 15.18 30.54 -51.90
N ALA A 24 15.62 30.69 -53.14
CA ALA A 24 16.77 30.01 -53.70
C ALA A 24 18.07 30.46 -53.04
N SER A 25 18.61 29.62 -52.16
CA SER A 25 20.06 29.39 -52.12
C SER A 25 20.38 28.34 -53.18
N MET A 26 21.51 28.44 -53.87
CA MET A 26 21.90 27.52 -54.94
C MET A 26 21.99 26.08 -54.40
N ALA A 27 20.91 25.32 -54.55
CA ALA A 27 20.89 23.89 -54.30
C ALA A 27 21.75 23.21 -55.37
N HIS A 28 22.92 22.69 -54.97
CA HIS A 28 23.66 21.77 -55.82
C HIS A 28 22.78 20.54 -56.05
N ALA A 29 22.56 20.16 -57.31
CA ALA A 29 21.83 18.95 -57.65
C ALA A 29 22.57 17.74 -57.07
N GLN A 30 21.87 16.90 -56.31
CA GLN A 30 22.42 15.68 -55.76
C GLN A 30 22.69 14.66 -56.87
N VAL A 31 23.85 14.01 -56.84
CA VAL A 31 24.25 12.99 -57.81
C VAL A 31 23.77 11.61 -57.33
N PRO A 32 22.90 10.91 -58.08
CA PRO A 32 22.54 9.52 -57.78
C PRO A 32 23.73 8.59 -58.01
N ALA A 33 24.12 7.82 -56.98
CA ALA A 33 25.15 6.80 -57.05
C ALA A 33 24.55 5.43 -56.72
N ASN A 34 24.53 4.51 -57.69
CA ASN A 34 23.93 3.18 -57.51
C ASN A 34 25.01 2.11 -57.41
N TRP A 35 24.83 1.16 -56.50
CA TRP A 35 25.66 -0.05 -56.43
C TRP A 35 25.36 -0.96 -57.62
N LEU A 36 26.38 -1.35 -58.38
CA LEU A 36 26.21 -1.92 -59.72
C LEU A 36 25.81 -3.41 -59.75
N LEU A 37 26.40 -4.23 -58.86
CA LEU A 37 26.26 -5.69 -58.90
C LEU A 37 26.05 -6.26 -57.49
N PRO A 38 25.28 -7.35 -57.32
CA PRO A 38 25.04 -7.98 -56.02
C PRO A 38 26.25 -8.83 -55.60
N VAL A 39 27.39 -8.19 -55.41
CA VAL A 39 28.67 -8.81 -55.04
C VAL A 39 29.32 -8.01 -53.91
N ASP A 40 30.13 -8.69 -53.12
CA ASP A 40 30.90 -8.06 -52.06
C ASP A 40 31.84 -6.97 -52.62
N GLY A 41 32.11 -5.95 -51.81
CA GLY A 41 33.06 -4.90 -52.16
C GLY A 41 33.22 -3.83 -51.09
N SER A 42 34.29 -3.05 -51.23
CA SER A 42 34.47 -1.84 -50.42
C SER A 42 33.60 -0.70 -50.94
N TRP A 43 33.00 0.07 -50.03
CA TRP A 43 32.31 1.31 -50.39
C TRP A 43 33.22 2.25 -51.20
N THR A 44 34.50 2.30 -50.83
CA THR A 44 35.51 3.18 -51.43
C THR A 44 36.07 2.68 -52.76
N ASP A 45 35.60 1.53 -53.27
CA ASP A 45 35.92 1.07 -54.61
C ASP A 45 35.01 1.76 -55.65
N PRO A 46 35.49 2.76 -56.41
CA PRO A 46 34.65 3.49 -57.36
C PRO A 46 34.11 2.59 -58.49
N THR A 47 34.73 1.43 -58.75
CA THR A 47 34.26 0.50 -59.79
C THR A 47 32.95 -0.19 -59.44
N LYS A 48 32.53 -0.12 -58.16
CA LYS A 48 31.27 -0.67 -57.67
C LYS A 48 30.09 0.29 -57.84
N TRP A 49 30.34 1.55 -58.21
CA TRP A 49 29.33 2.61 -58.27
C TRP A 49 29.13 3.16 -59.68
N THR A 50 27.91 3.59 -60.00
CA THR A 50 27.60 4.29 -61.27
C THR A 50 28.33 5.62 -61.46
N THR A 51 28.98 6.15 -60.42
CA THR A 51 29.67 7.43 -60.41
C THR A 51 31.19 7.34 -60.62
N ASN A 52 31.69 6.13 -60.94
CA ASN A 52 33.07 5.89 -61.37
C ASN A 52 33.58 7.00 -62.33
N PRO A 53 34.72 7.67 -62.08
CA PRO A 53 35.82 7.31 -61.17
C PRO A 53 35.67 7.67 -59.69
N ASN A 54 34.54 8.25 -59.28
CA ASN A 54 34.31 8.60 -57.88
C ASN A 54 33.33 7.62 -57.23
N TYR A 55 33.61 7.22 -55.99
CA TYR A 55 32.60 6.62 -55.12
C TYR A 55 31.80 7.75 -54.44
N PRO A 56 30.55 7.51 -53.99
CA PRO A 56 29.76 8.52 -53.31
C PRO A 56 30.41 8.95 -51.99
N ASN A 57 30.90 10.19 -51.98
CA ASN A 57 31.43 10.90 -50.82
C ASN A 57 31.32 12.43 -51.02
N ASN A 58 30.43 13.07 -50.26
CA ASN A 58 30.11 14.49 -50.36
C ASN A 58 31.39 15.34 -50.29
N GLY A 59 31.49 16.32 -51.19
CA GLY A 59 32.67 17.16 -51.35
C GLY A 59 33.78 16.54 -52.20
N THR A 60 33.56 15.35 -52.76
CA THR A 60 34.54 14.67 -53.65
C THR A 60 33.87 14.23 -54.96
N PRO A 61 34.01 14.99 -56.08
CA PRO A 61 34.74 16.25 -56.22
C PRO A 61 34.09 17.43 -55.45
N PRO A 62 34.84 18.53 -55.19
CA PRO A 62 34.33 19.69 -54.45
C PRO A 62 32.99 20.20 -54.98
N GLY A 63 32.05 20.49 -54.07
CA GLY A 63 30.69 20.95 -54.40
C GLY A 63 29.69 19.83 -54.73
N THR A 64 30.13 18.58 -54.83
CA THR A 64 29.24 17.44 -55.14
C THR A 64 28.58 16.89 -53.87
N THR A 65 27.28 16.61 -53.95
CA THR A 65 26.57 15.83 -52.92
C THR A 65 25.95 14.58 -53.55
N TYR A 66 25.92 13.48 -52.80
CA TYR A 66 25.54 12.17 -53.31
C TYR A 66 24.29 11.61 -52.66
N ASN A 67 23.45 10.96 -53.47
CA ASN A 67 22.38 10.08 -53.05
C ASN A 67 22.80 8.63 -53.32
N ALA A 68 23.23 7.92 -52.29
CA ALA A 68 23.69 6.54 -52.41
C ALA A 68 22.49 5.57 -52.39
N LEU A 69 22.37 4.74 -53.42
CA LEU A 69 21.32 3.74 -53.59
C LEU A 69 21.91 2.32 -53.71
N VAL A 70 21.48 1.43 -52.82
CA VAL A 70 21.80 0.00 -52.82
C VAL A 70 20.51 -0.78 -53.01
N GLY A 71 20.09 -0.91 -54.27
CA GLY A 71 18.82 -1.53 -54.65
C GLY A 71 18.94 -2.78 -55.51
N ILE A 72 20.16 -3.21 -55.85
CA ILE A 72 20.36 -4.38 -56.71
C ILE A 72 19.96 -5.67 -55.98
N THR A 73 19.16 -6.49 -56.64
CA THR A 73 18.68 -7.78 -56.14
C THR A 73 19.60 -8.92 -56.62
N GLY A 74 19.65 -10.02 -55.87
CA GLY A 74 20.50 -11.16 -56.20
C GLY A 74 20.84 -12.02 -55.01
N ALA A 75 22.01 -12.67 -55.04
CA ALA A 75 22.60 -13.31 -53.87
C ALA A 75 22.87 -12.27 -52.76
N SER A 76 23.01 -12.72 -51.52
CA SER A 76 23.45 -11.85 -50.42
C SER A 76 24.86 -11.30 -50.67
N TYR A 77 25.06 -10.03 -50.34
CA TYR A 77 26.34 -9.34 -50.52
C TYR A 77 26.61 -8.33 -49.41
N THR A 78 27.88 -8.07 -49.17
CA THR A 78 28.38 -7.17 -48.13
C THR A 78 29.14 -5.99 -48.73
N ILE A 79 28.73 -4.78 -48.36
CA ILE A 79 29.45 -3.54 -48.63
C ILE A 79 30.24 -3.18 -47.38
N SER A 80 31.57 -3.29 -47.42
CA SER A 80 32.42 -2.93 -46.29
C SER A 80 32.71 -1.43 -46.27
N LEU A 81 32.58 -0.81 -45.11
CA LEU A 81 32.93 0.58 -44.86
C LEU A 81 33.83 0.68 -43.62
N ALA A 82 35.04 1.20 -43.82
CA ALA A 82 36.02 1.43 -42.76
C ALA A 82 36.59 2.87 -42.79
N ASP A 83 36.41 3.59 -43.90
CA ASP A 83 36.88 4.95 -44.10
C ASP A 83 35.76 5.98 -43.84
N PRO A 84 36.09 7.24 -43.51
CA PRO A 84 35.09 8.30 -43.40
C PRO A 84 34.40 8.60 -44.74
N VAL A 85 33.07 8.58 -44.74
CA VAL A 85 32.20 8.88 -45.88
C VAL A 85 31.07 9.79 -45.44
N SER A 86 30.76 10.80 -46.27
CA SER A 86 29.57 11.63 -46.10
C SER A 86 28.66 11.49 -47.33
N VAL A 87 27.35 11.35 -47.13
CA VAL A 87 26.35 11.33 -48.22
C VAL A 87 25.13 12.14 -47.82
N SER A 88 24.40 12.66 -48.81
CA SER A 88 23.14 13.37 -48.54
C SER A 88 22.02 12.42 -48.20
N THR A 89 21.87 11.35 -48.98
CA THR A 89 20.92 10.27 -48.65
C THR A 89 21.59 8.91 -48.80
N LEU A 90 21.13 7.96 -48.00
CA LEU A 90 21.48 6.55 -48.10
C LEU A 90 20.19 5.74 -48.10
N ASN A 91 19.94 5.04 -49.20
CA ASN A 91 18.82 4.13 -49.34
C ASN A 91 19.34 2.71 -49.63
N ILE A 92 19.20 1.81 -48.67
CA ILE A 92 19.49 0.38 -48.84
C ILE A 92 18.15 -0.33 -49.02
N SER A 93 17.65 -0.38 -50.25
CA SER A 93 16.35 -0.99 -50.55
C SER A 93 16.44 -2.49 -50.85
N SER A 94 17.65 -3.02 -51.10
CA SER A 94 17.85 -4.46 -51.30
C SER A 94 17.86 -5.21 -49.96
N PRO A 95 16.95 -6.17 -49.71
CA PRO A 95 16.93 -6.95 -48.48
C PRO A 95 18.11 -7.92 -48.38
N GLN A 96 18.82 -8.20 -49.48
CA GLN A 96 20.00 -9.06 -49.52
C GLN A 96 21.31 -8.32 -49.22
N ALA A 97 21.30 -6.98 -49.21
CA ALA A 97 22.48 -6.17 -48.95
C ALA A 97 22.78 -6.08 -47.46
N THR A 98 24.06 -6.21 -47.10
CA THR A 98 24.58 -5.91 -45.76
C THR A 98 25.60 -4.78 -45.84
N LEU A 99 25.39 -3.68 -45.12
CA LEU A 99 26.44 -2.67 -44.91
C LEU A 99 27.22 -3.02 -43.62
N ALA A 100 28.51 -3.32 -43.77
CA ALA A 100 29.39 -3.65 -42.66
C ALA A 100 30.27 -2.44 -42.28
N LEU A 101 29.89 -1.75 -41.21
CA LEU A 101 30.65 -0.64 -40.64
C LEU A 101 31.60 -1.17 -39.56
N SER A 102 32.90 -1.12 -39.87
CA SER A 102 33.98 -1.66 -39.04
C SER A 102 34.99 -0.62 -38.58
N GLY A 103 34.78 0.65 -38.95
CA GLY A 103 35.64 1.79 -38.64
C GLY A 103 35.15 3.05 -39.37
N GLY A 104 35.85 4.16 -39.19
CA GLY A 104 35.53 5.41 -39.87
C GLY A 104 34.21 6.04 -39.41
N THR A 105 33.77 7.08 -40.13
CA THR A 105 32.52 7.79 -39.84
C THR A 105 31.64 7.82 -41.09
N LEU A 106 30.43 7.26 -41.02
CA LEU A 106 29.40 7.44 -42.03
C LEU A 106 28.45 8.58 -41.62
N SER A 107 28.50 9.70 -42.34
CA SER A 107 27.60 10.84 -42.12
C SER A 107 26.51 10.87 -43.19
N VAL A 108 25.24 10.77 -42.80
CA VAL A 108 24.08 10.92 -43.69
C VAL A 108 23.36 12.21 -43.32
N THR A 109 23.30 13.18 -44.25
CA THR A 109 22.84 14.53 -43.88
C THR A 109 21.32 14.71 -43.93
N ASN A 110 20.62 14.02 -44.83
CA ASN A 110 19.18 14.25 -45.05
C ASN A 110 18.31 13.05 -44.62
N ARG A 111 18.30 11.97 -45.42
CA ARG A 111 17.40 10.82 -45.22
C ARG A 111 18.15 9.50 -45.29
N TRP A 112 17.77 8.60 -44.41
CA TRP A 112 18.28 7.23 -44.35
C TRP A 112 17.12 6.24 -44.29
N THR A 113 17.12 5.27 -45.21
CA THR A 113 16.12 4.19 -45.27
C THR A 113 16.83 2.86 -45.52
N VAL A 114 16.49 1.84 -44.73
CA VAL A 114 17.11 0.52 -44.83
C VAL A 114 16.06 -0.57 -44.77
N ALA A 115 15.99 -1.37 -45.83
CA ALA A 115 15.28 -2.65 -45.91
C ALA A 115 16.23 -3.86 -45.79
N GLY A 116 17.54 -3.64 -45.98
CA GLY A 116 18.62 -4.63 -45.83
C GLY A 116 19.15 -4.77 -44.41
N SER A 117 20.40 -5.23 -44.29
CA SER A 117 21.07 -5.40 -42.99
C SER A 117 22.21 -4.41 -42.77
N ILE A 118 22.47 -4.06 -41.52
CA ILE A 118 23.64 -3.29 -41.10
C ILE A 118 24.34 -4.04 -39.97
N ASN A 119 25.65 -4.22 -40.11
CA ASN A 119 26.52 -4.71 -39.04
C ASN A 119 27.45 -3.56 -38.62
N HIS A 120 27.19 -2.95 -37.48
CA HIS A 120 27.97 -1.87 -36.91
C HIS A 120 28.79 -2.38 -35.74
N THR A 121 30.10 -2.52 -35.96
CA THR A 121 31.05 -3.15 -35.03
C THR A 121 32.03 -2.16 -34.43
N ALA A 122 32.33 -1.07 -35.15
CA ALA A 122 33.15 0.04 -34.69
C ALA A 122 32.92 1.26 -35.60
N GLY A 123 33.48 2.42 -35.22
CA GLY A 123 33.31 3.67 -35.96
C GLY A 123 32.13 4.51 -35.47
N ALA A 124 31.67 5.43 -36.30
CA ALA A 124 30.54 6.30 -36.01
C ALA A 124 29.56 6.36 -37.19
N MET A 125 28.28 6.36 -36.91
CA MET A 125 27.21 6.64 -37.87
C MET A 125 26.47 7.89 -37.39
N ASN A 126 26.57 8.98 -38.17
CA ASN A 126 25.99 10.28 -37.84
C ASN A 126 24.85 10.60 -38.80
N LEU A 127 23.63 10.70 -38.29
CA LEU A 127 22.42 11.00 -39.06
C LEU A 127 21.99 12.46 -38.76
N THR A 128 22.72 13.44 -39.32
CA THR A 128 22.67 14.86 -38.91
C THR A 128 22.35 15.88 -40.04
N THR A 129 21.32 16.69 -39.78
CA THR A 129 20.88 18.02 -40.33
C THR A 129 20.14 18.16 -41.68
N GLY A 130 18.81 18.41 -41.59
CA GLY A 130 17.98 19.16 -42.55
C GLY A 130 16.45 19.04 -42.34
N LEU A 131 15.89 19.78 -41.37
CA LEU A 131 14.45 19.96 -40.99
C LEU A 131 13.56 18.72 -40.70
N LEU A 132 13.88 17.53 -41.20
CA LEU A 132 13.11 16.31 -40.93
C LEU A 132 14.00 15.07 -41.13
N ASN A 133 14.88 14.77 -40.18
CA ASN A 133 15.68 13.55 -40.21
C ASN A 133 14.81 12.39 -39.71
N VAL A 134 14.37 11.55 -40.65
CA VAL A 134 13.76 10.25 -40.36
C VAL A 134 14.78 9.19 -40.72
N ALA A 135 15.29 8.52 -39.69
CA ALA A 135 16.11 7.34 -39.86
C ALA A 135 15.19 6.12 -39.73
N ASP A 136 14.94 5.41 -40.84
CA ASP A 136 13.88 4.38 -40.91
C ASP A 136 14.45 2.98 -41.24
N LEU A 137 14.29 2.06 -40.29
CA LEU A 137 14.45 0.61 -40.53
C LEU A 137 13.08 0.04 -40.90
N HIS A 138 12.92 -0.44 -42.13
CA HIS A 138 11.65 -0.94 -42.66
C HIS A 138 11.77 -2.33 -43.29
N GLY A 139 10.65 -2.92 -43.72
CA GLY A 139 10.59 -4.30 -44.17
C GLY A 139 11.10 -5.26 -43.10
N ASN A 140 12.04 -6.13 -43.48
CA ASN A 140 12.68 -7.10 -42.59
C ASN A 140 14.09 -6.67 -42.17
N ALA A 141 14.37 -5.36 -42.17
CA ALA A 141 15.71 -4.85 -41.89
C ALA A 141 16.24 -5.30 -40.53
N VAL A 142 17.55 -5.55 -40.48
CA VAL A 142 18.24 -5.92 -39.23
C VAL A 142 19.46 -5.03 -39.07
N TYR A 143 19.48 -4.26 -37.98
CA TYR A 143 20.65 -3.49 -37.57
C TYR A 143 21.28 -4.15 -36.34
N ASN A 144 22.47 -4.73 -36.50
CA ASN A 144 23.27 -5.29 -35.41
C ASN A 144 24.33 -4.26 -34.97
N HIS A 145 24.14 -3.66 -33.81
CA HIS A 145 25.03 -2.69 -33.20
C HIS A 145 25.79 -3.34 -32.05
N THR A 146 27.05 -3.65 -32.30
CA THR A 146 27.93 -4.37 -31.37
C THR A 146 29.11 -3.49 -30.91
N GLY A 147 29.32 -2.34 -31.53
CA GLY A 147 30.32 -1.36 -31.11
C GLY A 147 30.27 -0.12 -32.00
N GLY A 148 30.98 0.93 -31.60
CA GLY A 148 30.89 2.23 -32.25
C GLY A 148 29.75 3.10 -31.70
N THR A 149 29.48 4.21 -32.39
CA THR A 149 28.47 5.20 -31.99
C THR A 149 27.47 5.46 -33.10
N LEU A 150 26.17 5.38 -32.80
CA LEU A 150 25.09 5.83 -33.68
C LEU A 150 24.51 7.12 -33.12
N ASN A 151 24.65 8.22 -33.83
CA ASN A 151 24.13 9.53 -33.44
C ASN A 151 23.04 9.97 -34.43
N PHE A 152 21.85 10.32 -33.94
CA PHE A 152 20.76 10.79 -34.79
C PHE A 152 20.15 12.08 -34.27
N GLY A 153 19.62 12.90 -35.18
CA GLY A 153 19.03 14.20 -34.84
C GLY A 153 17.72 14.08 -34.06
N GLN A 154 16.60 13.95 -34.79
CA GLN A 154 15.26 14.04 -34.19
C GLN A 154 14.60 12.66 -34.00
N TYR A 155 14.52 11.85 -35.05
CA TYR A 155 13.85 10.54 -34.99
C TYR A 155 14.75 9.42 -35.48
N PHE A 156 14.70 8.30 -34.76
CA PHE A 156 15.11 6.99 -35.24
C PHE A 156 13.93 6.05 -35.10
N GLU A 157 13.57 5.39 -36.20
CA GLU A 157 12.34 4.64 -36.40
C GLU A 157 12.68 3.18 -36.70
N VAL A 158 12.03 2.27 -35.98
CA VAL A 158 12.18 0.82 -36.17
C VAL A 158 10.82 0.23 -36.49
N GLY A 159 10.61 -0.15 -37.74
CA GLY A 159 9.42 -0.85 -38.24
C GLY A 159 8.17 0.03 -38.24
N VAL A 160 8.01 0.86 -39.28
CA VAL A 160 6.97 1.91 -39.32
C VAL A 160 5.97 1.74 -40.47
N LEU A 161 6.34 1.03 -41.53
CA LEU A 161 5.48 0.78 -42.68
C LEU A 161 4.66 -0.51 -42.50
N THR A 162 3.58 -0.62 -43.26
CA THR A 162 2.69 -1.78 -43.28
C THR A 162 3.48 -3.07 -43.52
N ASN A 163 3.32 -4.06 -42.64
CA ASN A 163 4.01 -5.36 -42.66
C ASN A 163 5.50 -5.34 -42.32
N ASP A 164 6.03 -4.24 -41.80
CA ASP A 164 7.40 -4.21 -41.30
C ASP A 164 7.57 -5.14 -40.09
N THR A 165 8.75 -5.77 -39.99
CA THR A 165 9.22 -6.56 -38.84
C THR A 165 10.69 -6.22 -38.49
N ALA A 166 11.06 -4.96 -38.68
CA ALA A 166 12.43 -4.51 -38.55
C ALA A 166 12.98 -4.68 -37.12
N ARG A 167 14.27 -4.97 -37.02
CA ARG A 167 14.97 -5.24 -35.76
C ARG A 167 16.20 -4.38 -35.58
N TYR A 168 16.36 -3.88 -34.36
CA TYR A 168 17.58 -3.21 -33.92
C TYR A 168 18.15 -3.90 -32.68
N ASN A 169 19.33 -4.49 -32.83
CA ASN A 169 20.00 -5.26 -31.78
C ASN A 169 21.20 -4.47 -31.27
N ILE A 170 21.23 -4.21 -29.96
CA ILE A 170 22.28 -3.46 -29.27
C ILE A 170 22.98 -4.40 -28.30
N SER A 171 24.31 -4.44 -28.37
CA SER A 171 25.14 -5.35 -27.58
C SER A 171 26.57 -4.83 -27.43
N ASN A 172 27.34 -5.53 -26.62
CA ASN A 172 28.71 -5.20 -26.20
C ASN A 172 28.85 -3.72 -25.81
N SER A 173 29.72 -2.97 -26.50
CA SER A 173 30.05 -1.57 -26.21
C SER A 173 29.37 -0.56 -27.13
N ALA A 174 28.31 -0.96 -27.83
CA ALA A 174 27.54 -0.08 -28.71
C ALA A 174 26.94 1.11 -27.95
N VAL A 175 26.97 2.29 -28.57
CA VAL A 175 26.35 3.51 -28.03
C VAL A 175 25.42 4.14 -29.05
N MET A 176 24.15 4.28 -28.71
CA MET A 176 23.17 5.06 -29.47
C MET A 176 22.88 6.37 -28.74
N SER A 177 22.92 7.50 -29.46
CA SER A 177 22.51 8.80 -28.93
C SER A 177 21.62 9.57 -29.91
N GLY A 178 20.59 10.26 -29.41
CA GLY A 178 19.76 11.13 -30.25
C GLY A 178 18.51 11.67 -29.58
N GLY A 179 17.55 12.14 -30.37
CA GLY A 179 16.27 12.67 -29.91
C GLY A 179 15.29 11.60 -29.45
N THR A 180 14.36 11.25 -30.33
CA THR A 180 13.27 10.29 -30.11
C THR A 180 13.53 8.96 -30.81
N LEU A 181 13.36 7.85 -30.09
CA LEU A 181 13.33 6.50 -30.66
C LEU A 181 11.87 6.02 -30.75
N LEU A 182 11.45 5.62 -31.95
CA LEU A 182 10.13 5.08 -32.25
C LEU A 182 10.26 3.59 -32.58
N VAL A 183 9.49 2.74 -31.91
CA VAL A 183 9.52 1.28 -32.08
C VAL A 183 8.13 0.78 -32.41
N GLY A 184 7.96 0.24 -33.63
CA GLY A 184 6.69 -0.29 -34.10
C GLY A 184 5.61 0.78 -34.20
N ALA A 185 5.86 1.84 -34.97
CA ALA A 185 4.93 2.96 -35.12
C ALA A 185 4.08 2.87 -36.39
N ASN A 186 2.98 3.62 -36.45
CA ASN A 186 2.02 3.62 -37.56
C ASN A 186 1.60 2.18 -37.92
N PHE A 187 1.81 1.76 -39.17
CA PHE A 187 1.26 0.51 -39.67
C PHE A 187 2.19 -0.71 -39.50
N GLY A 188 3.36 -0.53 -38.89
CA GLY A 188 4.42 -1.54 -38.82
C GLY A 188 4.60 -2.20 -37.45
N SER A 189 5.42 -3.26 -37.43
CA SER A 189 5.97 -3.84 -36.22
C SER A 189 7.47 -3.64 -36.13
N GLY A 190 7.94 -3.23 -34.96
CA GLY A 190 9.35 -2.96 -34.68
C GLY A 190 9.81 -3.67 -33.42
N THR A 191 11.05 -4.16 -33.43
CA THR A 191 11.67 -4.76 -32.24
C THR A 191 13.04 -4.16 -31.96
N VAL A 192 13.27 -3.75 -30.72
CA VAL A 192 14.61 -3.40 -30.22
C VAL A 192 15.01 -4.41 -29.15
N THR A 193 16.22 -4.95 -29.25
CA THR A 193 16.81 -5.82 -28.22
C THR A 193 18.10 -5.22 -27.72
N GLN A 194 18.20 -4.94 -26.42
CA GLN A 194 19.38 -4.42 -25.76
C GLN A 194 19.92 -5.45 -24.77
N SER A 195 20.97 -6.17 -25.17
CA SER A 195 21.64 -7.15 -24.29
C SER A 195 22.74 -6.49 -23.42
N SER A 196 23.34 -5.41 -23.92
CA SER A 196 24.25 -4.51 -23.19
C SER A 196 24.39 -3.19 -23.94
N GLY A 197 25.45 -2.41 -23.70
CA GLY A 197 25.68 -1.12 -24.35
C GLY A 197 24.80 -0.01 -23.77
N THR A 198 24.80 1.14 -24.44
CA THR A 198 24.14 2.36 -23.93
C THR A 198 23.22 2.96 -24.98
N VAL A 199 21.99 3.29 -24.58
CA VAL A 199 21.04 4.11 -25.34
C VAL A 199 20.80 5.40 -24.58
N GLN A 200 21.03 6.54 -25.22
CA GLN A 200 20.80 7.87 -24.65
C GLN A 200 19.85 8.67 -25.54
N LEU A 201 18.67 8.96 -25.02
CA LEU A 201 17.63 9.71 -25.72
C LEU A 201 17.44 11.06 -25.03
N THR A 202 17.38 12.13 -25.80
CA THR A 202 17.23 13.50 -25.28
C THR A 202 15.77 13.96 -25.21
N SER A 203 14.85 13.12 -25.69
CA SER A 203 13.42 13.40 -25.77
C SER A 203 12.60 12.21 -25.25
N GLN A 204 12.32 11.20 -26.06
CA GLN A 204 11.40 10.12 -25.65
C GLN A 204 11.72 8.79 -26.34
N LEU A 205 11.27 7.71 -25.70
CA LEU A 205 11.12 6.40 -26.33
C LEU A 205 9.62 6.13 -26.48
N ASP A 206 9.17 5.99 -27.71
CA ASP A 206 7.78 5.72 -28.08
C ASP A 206 7.65 4.30 -28.64
N ILE A 207 6.84 3.47 -28.00
CA ILE A 207 6.58 2.09 -28.42
C ILE A 207 5.10 1.94 -28.77
N ALA A 208 4.81 1.54 -30.01
CA ALA A 208 3.44 1.44 -30.56
C ALA A 208 2.69 2.79 -30.64
N ASP A 209 3.26 3.74 -31.38
CA ASP A 209 2.68 5.06 -31.64
C ASP A 209 1.98 5.16 -33.01
N GLY A 210 1.06 6.10 -33.20
CA GLY A 210 0.53 6.55 -34.50
C GLY A 210 -0.77 5.93 -35.00
N VAL A 211 -1.10 4.67 -34.65
CA VAL A 211 -2.42 4.06 -34.90
C VAL A 211 -2.75 2.95 -33.89
N PRO A 212 -4.03 2.57 -33.70
CA PRO A 212 -4.43 1.49 -32.78
C PRO A 212 -3.92 0.08 -33.09
N THR A 213 -3.45 -0.17 -34.31
CA THR A 213 -2.91 -1.48 -34.73
C THR A 213 -1.39 -1.56 -34.65
N ALA A 214 -0.72 -0.47 -34.27
CA ALA A 214 0.73 -0.43 -34.12
C ALA A 214 1.19 -1.42 -33.03
N VAL A 215 2.28 -2.15 -33.27
CA VAL A 215 2.84 -3.10 -32.31
C VAL A 215 4.35 -2.91 -32.20
N GLY A 216 4.81 -2.53 -31.01
CA GLY A 216 6.22 -2.30 -30.73
C GLY A 216 6.72 -3.13 -29.56
N HIS A 217 7.95 -3.63 -29.67
CA HIS A 217 8.60 -4.42 -28.64
C HIS A 217 10.00 -3.89 -28.33
N TYR A 218 10.26 -3.57 -27.07
CA TYR A 218 11.61 -3.28 -26.58
C TYR A 218 11.98 -4.28 -25.50
N GLN A 219 13.06 -5.04 -25.68
CA GLN A 219 13.59 -5.99 -24.70
C GLN A 219 14.94 -5.48 -24.19
N MET A 220 15.09 -5.35 -22.88
CA MET A 220 16.33 -4.96 -22.20
C MET A 220 16.78 -6.08 -21.26
N ASP A 221 17.86 -6.76 -21.62
CA ASP A 221 18.48 -7.79 -20.80
C ASP A 221 19.72 -7.27 -20.03
N GLY A 222 20.29 -6.15 -20.47
CA GLY A 222 21.44 -5.52 -19.84
C GLY A 222 21.75 -4.13 -20.40
N GLY A 223 22.84 -3.52 -19.92
CA GLY A 223 23.27 -2.19 -20.37
C GLY A 223 22.51 -1.04 -19.70
N THR A 224 22.47 0.12 -20.37
CA THR A 224 21.86 1.34 -19.86
C THR A 224 20.94 1.97 -20.90
N LEU A 225 19.72 2.35 -20.49
CA LEU A 225 18.79 3.17 -21.24
C LEU A 225 18.52 4.46 -20.45
N ASN A 226 19.04 5.57 -20.95
CA ASN A 226 18.87 6.88 -20.34
C ASN A 226 17.97 7.75 -21.22
N LEU A 227 16.90 8.27 -20.64
CA LEU A 227 16.09 9.33 -21.24
C LEU A 227 16.40 10.61 -20.47
N ILE A 228 17.21 11.49 -21.06
CA ILE A 228 17.74 12.69 -20.42
C ILE A 228 17.21 13.91 -21.17
N ALA A 229 16.18 14.55 -20.63
CA ALA A 229 15.61 15.74 -21.25
C ALA A 229 16.67 16.85 -21.37
N THR A 230 16.63 17.60 -22.46
CA THR A 230 17.30 18.90 -22.51
C THR A 230 16.78 19.80 -21.38
N PRO A 231 17.58 20.73 -20.83
CA PRO A 231 17.13 21.62 -19.75
C PRO A 231 15.77 22.29 -20.05
N GLY A 232 14.79 22.09 -19.17
CA GLY A 232 13.41 22.59 -19.35
C GLY A 232 12.49 21.74 -20.22
N GLY A 233 13.00 20.68 -20.85
CA GLY A 233 12.22 19.69 -21.59
C GLY A 233 11.72 18.54 -20.71
N ASN A 234 10.86 17.71 -21.31
CA ASN A 234 10.36 16.48 -20.70
C ASN A 234 11.02 15.26 -21.36
N ALA A 235 11.37 14.27 -20.54
CA ALA A 235 11.82 12.97 -21.00
C ALA A 235 10.76 11.92 -20.70
N ASN A 236 10.28 11.20 -21.71
CA ASN A 236 9.18 10.27 -21.51
C ASN A 236 9.45 8.88 -22.11
N LEU A 237 9.06 7.87 -21.35
CA LEU A 237 8.98 6.50 -21.84
C LEU A 237 7.50 6.17 -22.07
N PHE A 238 7.08 6.10 -23.33
CA PHE A 238 5.74 5.73 -23.73
C PHE A 238 5.71 4.31 -24.27
N PHE A 239 4.75 3.53 -23.80
CA PHE A 239 4.41 2.25 -24.41
C PHE A 239 2.89 2.11 -24.47
N GLY A 240 2.40 1.85 -25.69
CA GLY A 240 0.98 1.93 -26.00
C GLY A 240 0.51 3.38 -26.02
N THR A 241 1.06 4.20 -26.91
CA THR A 241 0.57 5.57 -27.12
C THR A 241 -0.81 5.53 -27.78
N GLU A 242 -0.92 4.78 -28.88
CA GLU A 242 -2.16 4.49 -29.60
C GLU A 242 -2.38 2.98 -29.78
N GLY A 243 -1.31 2.23 -30.05
CA GLY A 243 -1.34 0.78 -30.28
C GLY A 243 -1.00 -0.05 -29.04
N ALA A 244 -0.45 -1.25 -29.29
CA ALA A 244 -0.03 -2.22 -28.28
C ALA A 244 1.50 -2.24 -28.12
N GLY A 245 2.01 -1.54 -27.11
CA GLY A 245 3.46 -1.43 -26.86
C GLY A 245 3.90 -2.29 -25.67
N THR A 246 5.01 -3.01 -25.81
CA THR A 246 5.60 -3.78 -24.71
C THR A 246 7.05 -3.42 -24.45
N PHE A 247 7.39 -3.21 -23.18
CA PHE A 247 8.77 -3.09 -22.69
C PHE A 247 9.08 -4.27 -21.75
N GLY A 248 10.11 -5.05 -22.04
CA GLY A 248 10.61 -6.10 -21.17
C GLY A 248 11.95 -5.71 -20.55
N GLN A 249 12.10 -5.89 -19.25
CA GLN A 249 13.34 -5.67 -18.50
C GLN A 249 13.69 -6.92 -17.69
N THR A 250 14.76 -7.62 -18.08
CA THR A 250 15.32 -8.74 -17.30
C THR A 250 16.61 -8.35 -16.58
N GLY A 251 17.23 -7.24 -16.97
CA GLY A 251 18.45 -6.69 -16.36
C GLY A 251 18.71 -5.23 -16.73
N GLY A 252 19.94 -4.77 -16.50
CA GLY A 252 20.39 -3.41 -16.84
C GLY A 252 19.73 -2.29 -16.02
N THR A 253 19.93 -1.05 -16.49
CA THR A 253 19.48 0.17 -15.81
C THR A 253 18.68 1.05 -16.76
N VAL A 254 17.42 1.33 -16.42
CA VAL A 254 16.58 2.33 -17.08
C VAL A 254 16.50 3.57 -16.19
N VAL A 255 16.80 4.75 -16.73
CA VAL A 255 16.72 6.00 -15.99
C VAL A 255 16.02 7.06 -16.84
N ILE A 256 14.95 7.64 -16.30
CA ILE A 256 14.33 8.84 -16.83
C ILE A 256 14.80 10.03 -15.99
N GLN A 257 15.50 10.96 -16.61
CA GLN A 257 15.98 12.20 -16.01
C GLN A 257 15.41 13.39 -16.78
N GLY A 258 14.61 14.21 -16.11
CA GLY A 258 14.10 15.43 -16.71
C GLY A 258 13.32 16.27 -15.73
N ALA A 259 12.59 17.26 -16.23
CA ALA A 259 11.70 18.08 -15.40
C ALA A 259 10.68 17.21 -14.65
N ALA A 260 10.04 17.77 -13.62
CA ALA A 260 9.05 17.06 -12.78
C ALA A 260 7.85 16.46 -13.56
N GLN A 261 7.66 16.81 -14.82
CA GLN A 261 6.63 16.25 -15.71
C GLN A 261 7.12 15.06 -16.56
N SER A 262 8.41 14.76 -16.53
CA SER A 262 9.00 13.59 -17.18
C SER A 262 8.43 12.32 -16.55
N SER A 263 8.00 11.38 -17.38
CA SER A 263 7.22 10.25 -16.88
C SER A 263 7.42 8.99 -17.70
N MET A 264 7.24 7.85 -17.04
CA MET A 264 6.83 6.64 -17.72
C MET A 264 5.31 6.63 -17.87
N VAL A 265 4.82 6.27 -19.05
CA VAL A 265 3.39 6.26 -19.37
C VAL A 265 3.02 4.97 -20.12
N ALA A 266 2.07 4.23 -19.55
CA ALA A 266 1.45 3.05 -20.12
C ALA A 266 -0.01 3.33 -20.51
N GLY A 267 -0.38 3.09 -21.77
CA GLY A 267 -1.76 3.29 -22.25
C GLY A 267 -2.17 4.78 -22.26
N TYR A 268 -1.59 5.55 -23.18
CA TYR A 268 -1.72 7.01 -23.22
C TYR A 268 -3.12 7.45 -23.67
N LEU A 269 -3.60 6.97 -24.83
CA LEU A 269 -4.89 7.34 -25.44
C LEU A 269 -6.00 6.31 -25.21
N PRO A 270 -7.28 6.66 -25.42
CA PRO A 270 -8.39 5.70 -25.31
C PRO A 270 -8.16 4.47 -26.21
N ALA A 271 -8.50 3.29 -25.70
CA ALA A 271 -8.32 1.99 -26.35
C ALA A 271 -6.86 1.55 -26.65
N SER A 272 -5.85 2.36 -26.32
CA SER A 272 -4.44 1.95 -26.36
C SER A 272 -4.09 0.97 -25.23
N ALA A 273 -3.05 0.17 -25.43
CA ALA A 273 -2.57 -0.80 -24.45
C ALA A 273 -1.05 -0.75 -24.28
N GLY A 274 -0.58 -0.44 -23.08
CA GLY A 274 0.84 -0.44 -22.73
C GLY A 274 1.16 -1.51 -21.70
N THR A 275 2.21 -2.31 -21.91
CA THR A 275 2.72 -3.27 -20.91
C THR A 275 4.20 -3.08 -20.65
N TYR A 276 4.58 -3.00 -19.37
CA TYR A 276 5.97 -3.09 -18.93
C TYR A 276 6.14 -4.31 -18.04
N ASN A 277 7.08 -5.19 -18.39
CA ASN A 277 7.38 -6.43 -17.69
C ASN A 277 8.80 -6.38 -17.12
N MET A 278 8.92 -6.26 -15.80
CA MET A 278 10.18 -6.17 -15.06
C MET A 278 10.40 -7.43 -14.24
N SER A 279 11.46 -8.17 -14.56
CA SER A 279 11.91 -9.36 -13.83
C SER A 279 13.29 -9.18 -13.20
N GLY A 280 14.00 -8.09 -13.53
CA GLY A 280 15.30 -7.75 -12.97
C GLY A 280 15.73 -6.33 -13.32
N GLY A 281 16.96 -5.97 -12.95
CA GLY A 281 17.54 -4.66 -13.22
C GLY A 281 17.06 -3.55 -12.28
N THR A 282 17.36 -2.30 -12.65
CA THR A 282 16.94 -1.09 -11.93
C THR A 282 16.16 -0.16 -12.85
N PHE A 283 15.07 0.41 -12.36
CA PHE A 283 14.30 1.42 -13.07
C PHE A 283 14.07 2.65 -12.17
N GLN A 284 14.44 3.84 -12.64
CA GLN A 284 14.21 5.10 -11.95
C GLN A 284 13.40 6.06 -12.81
N SER A 285 12.33 6.59 -12.25
CA SER A 285 11.44 7.54 -12.93
C SER A 285 11.04 8.72 -12.03
N PRO A 286 10.85 9.93 -12.60
CA PRO A 286 10.33 11.06 -11.84
C PRO A 286 8.84 10.94 -11.54
N ALA A 287 8.09 10.29 -12.42
CA ALA A 287 6.68 10.00 -12.27
C ALA A 287 6.30 8.79 -13.11
N ASP A 288 5.26 8.09 -12.65
CA ASP A 288 4.70 6.95 -13.35
C ASP A 288 3.21 7.13 -13.56
N VAL A 289 2.76 6.81 -14.77
CA VAL A 289 1.35 6.84 -15.15
C VAL A 289 0.99 5.52 -15.81
N ILE A 290 0.30 4.66 -15.07
CA ILE A 290 -0.17 3.36 -15.55
C ILE A 290 -1.66 3.49 -15.85
N GLY A 291 -2.03 3.49 -17.12
CA GLY A 291 -3.39 3.73 -17.60
C GLY A 291 -3.72 5.21 -17.56
N TYR A 292 -3.27 5.96 -18.57
CA TYR A 292 -3.54 7.40 -18.67
C TYR A 292 -5.01 7.63 -19.04
N GLN A 293 -5.38 7.39 -20.31
CA GLN A 293 -6.76 7.27 -20.81
C GLN A 293 -7.04 5.88 -21.40
N GLY A 294 -5.99 5.10 -21.68
CA GLY A 294 -6.07 3.71 -22.15
C GLY A 294 -5.84 2.69 -21.04
N ALA A 295 -5.49 1.48 -21.45
CA ALA A 295 -5.09 0.39 -20.57
C ALA A 295 -3.57 0.38 -20.37
N GLY A 296 -3.12 0.53 -19.12
CA GLY A 296 -1.72 0.40 -18.75
C GLY A 296 -1.50 -0.77 -17.81
N THR A 297 -0.43 -1.53 -18.04
CA THR A 297 -0.03 -2.68 -17.24
C THR A 297 1.43 -2.59 -16.86
N MET A 298 1.74 -2.77 -15.58
CA MET A 298 3.09 -2.96 -15.05
C MET A 298 3.15 -4.28 -14.27
N LEU A 299 4.05 -5.17 -14.67
CA LEU A 299 4.29 -6.45 -14.02
C LEU A 299 5.70 -6.45 -13.45
N GLN A 300 5.84 -6.39 -12.13
CA GLN A 300 7.13 -6.42 -11.45
C GLN A 300 7.27 -7.71 -10.64
N SER A 301 8.18 -8.58 -11.06
CA SER A 301 8.49 -9.87 -10.41
C SER A 301 9.89 -9.94 -9.81
N GLY A 302 10.78 -9.01 -10.21
CA GLY A 302 12.10 -8.82 -9.63
C GLY A 302 12.63 -7.40 -9.86
N GLY A 303 13.90 -7.17 -9.47
CA GLY A 303 14.57 -5.89 -9.64
C GLY A 303 14.08 -4.78 -8.70
N VAL A 304 14.61 -3.57 -8.90
CA VAL A 304 14.31 -2.38 -8.06
C VAL A 304 13.74 -1.25 -8.92
N HIS A 305 12.54 -0.80 -8.58
CA HIS A 305 11.87 0.34 -9.22
C HIS A 305 11.72 1.49 -8.22
N THR A 306 12.26 2.65 -8.54
CA THR A 306 12.17 3.86 -7.72
C THR A 306 11.44 4.97 -8.47
N VAL A 307 10.30 5.41 -7.92
CA VAL A 307 9.55 6.57 -8.39
C VAL A 307 9.83 7.75 -7.48
N SER A 308 10.53 8.77 -7.98
CA SER A 308 10.93 9.90 -7.13
C SER A 308 9.79 10.90 -6.86
N GLY A 309 8.80 10.97 -7.75
CA GLY A 309 7.64 11.83 -7.64
C GLY A 309 6.34 11.03 -7.61
N VAL A 310 5.31 11.50 -8.33
CA VAL A 310 3.95 10.96 -8.20
C VAL A 310 3.77 9.71 -9.06
N MET A 311 3.18 8.67 -8.48
CA MET A 311 2.70 7.48 -9.18
C MET A 311 1.17 7.54 -9.32
N ARG A 312 0.64 7.30 -10.52
CA ARG A 312 -0.81 7.24 -10.77
C ARG A 312 -1.17 5.98 -11.54
N ILE A 313 -2.16 5.25 -11.05
CA ILE A 313 -2.70 4.05 -11.67
C ILE A 313 -4.18 4.32 -11.96
N GLY A 314 -4.59 4.31 -13.23
CA GLY A 314 -5.92 4.79 -13.66
C GLY A 314 -6.04 6.31 -13.50
N ARG A 315 -5.30 7.06 -14.32
CA ARG A 315 -5.08 8.50 -14.15
C ARG A 315 -6.33 9.32 -14.45
N ASP A 316 -6.80 9.29 -15.69
CA ASP A 316 -7.92 10.11 -16.19
C ASP A 316 -9.20 9.29 -16.27
N LEU A 317 -10.35 9.95 -16.47
CA LEU A 317 -11.62 9.29 -16.68
C LEU A 317 -11.55 8.35 -17.90
N GLY A 318 -11.95 7.09 -17.74
CA GLY A 318 -11.85 6.06 -18.77
C GLY A 318 -10.50 5.31 -18.79
N GLY A 319 -9.46 5.85 -18.16
CA GLY A 319 -8.17 5.17 -18.00
C GLY A 319 -8.26 3.97 -17.06
N THR A 320 -7.60 2.88 -17.43
CA THR A 320 -7.53 1.65 -16.63
C THR A 320 -6.07 1.28 -16.38
N GLY A 321 -5.65 1.28 -15.13
CA GLY A 321 -4.29 0.96 -14.73
C GLY A 321 -4.23 -0.32 -13.91
N PHE A 322 -3.23 -1.16 -14.19
CA PHE A 322 -2.95 -2.38 -13.45
C PHE A 322 -1.46 -2.46 -13.10
N TYR A 323 -1.15 -2.62 -11.82
CA TYR A 323 0.20 -2.87 -11.33
C TYR A 323 0.21 -4.16 -10.52
N GLN A 324 1.13 -5.07 -10.83
CA GLN A 324 1.38 -6.27 -10.03
C GLN A 324 2.80 -6.27 -9.48
N LEU A 325 2.93 -6.35 -8.16
CA LEU A 325 4.18 -6.58 -7.44
C LEU A 325 4.20 -8.03 -6.92
N SER A 326 5.24 -8.78 -7.28
CA SER A 326 5.37 -10.21 -7.00
C SER A 326 6.82 -10.62 -6.80
N GLY A 327 7.05 -11.89 -6.46
CA GLY A 327 8.40 -12.43 -6.31
C GLY A 327 9.21 -11.71 -5.22
N ASN A 328 10.46 -11.35 -5.54
CA ASN A 328 11.37 -10.63 -4.66
C ASN A 328 11.59 -9.16 -5.08
N ALA A 329 10.69 -8.63 -5.91
CA ALA A 329 10.77 -7.26 -6.39
C ALA A 329 10.73 -6.21 -5.27
N ALA A 330 11.37 -5.06 -5.51
CA ALA A 330 11.29 -3.89 -4.65
C ALA A 330 10.73 -2.69 -5.42
N LEU A 331 9.71 -2.05 -4.86
CA LEU A 331 9.14 -0.79 -5.33
C LEU A 331 9.30 0.28 -4.25
N ILE A 332 9.77 1.46 -4.63
CA ILE A 332 9.95 2.60 -3.73
C ILE A 332 9.30 3.83 -4.35
N SER A 333 8.27 4.37 -3.70
CA SER A 333 7.60 5.60 -4.11
C SER A 333 7.90 6.72 -3.12
N ASN A 334 8.60 7.75 -3.58
CA ASN A 334 8.98 8.91 -2.77
C ASN A 334 7.97 10.07 -2.86
N GLY A 335 7.12 10.09 -3.88
CA GLY A 335 5.97 11.00 -3.96
C GLY A 335 4.64 10.26 -3.77
N GLN A 336 3.56 11.04 -3.80
CA GLN A 336 2.20 10.54 -3.60
C GLN A 336 1.87 9.41 -4.59
N VAL A 337 1.14 8.39 -4.12
CA VAL A 337 0.68 7.27 -4.95
C VAL A 337 -0.84 7.31 -5.01
N ASN A 338 -1.40 7.30 -6.21
CA ASN A 338 -2.83 7.18 -6.44
C ASN A 338 -3.15 5.88 -7.17
N VAL A 339 -3.84 4.95 -6.51
CA VAL A 339 -4.49 3.81 -7.16
C VAL A 339 -5.93 4.21 -7.42
N GLY A 340 -6.35 4.35 -8.67
CA GLY A 340 -7.63 4.99 -9.02
C GLY A 340 -7.56 6.50 -8.79
N SER A 341 -6.91 7.23 -9.69
CA SER A 341 -6.81 8.69 -9.59
C SER A 341 -8.14 9.35 -9.98
N ALA A 342 -8.46 9.42 -11.28
CA ALA A 342 -9.80 9.76 -11.79
C ALA A 342 -10.43 8.59 -12.58
N GLY A 343 -9.62 7.64 -13.03
CA GLY A 343 -10.05 6.41 -13.68
C GLY A 343 -10.10 5.22 -12.72
N PHE A 344 -9.87 4.02 -13.28
CA PHE A 344 -9.83 2.78 -12.51
C PHE A 344 -8.41 2.28 -12.33
N GLY A 345 -7.98 2.12 -11.08
CA GLY A 345 -6.65 1.59 -10.77
C GLY A 345 -6.73 0.32 -9.96
N THR A 346 -5.85 -0.63 -10.26
CA THR A 346 -5.68 -1.86 -9.49
C THR A 346 -4.21 -2.06 -9.16
N PHE A 347 -3.91 -2.31 -7.90
CA PHE A 347 -2.59 -2.72 -7.43
C PHE A 347 -2.71 -4.09 -6.76
N VAL A 348 -1.94 -5.07 -7.22
CA VAL A 348 -1.89 -6.43 -6.66
C VAL A 348 -0.50 -6.70 -6.13
N GLN A 349 -0.39 -6.88 -4.81
CA GLN A 349 0.83 -7.33 -4.14
C GLN A 349 0.69 -8.79 -3.72
N SER A 350 1.54 -9.63 -4.29
CA SER A 350 1.62 -11.08 -4.04
C SER A 350 3.01 -11.52 -3.58
N GLY A 351 3.90 -10.56 -3.32
CA GLY A 351 5.28 -10.75 -2.89
C GLY A 351 6.00 -9.40 -2.80
N GLY A 352 7.32 -9.44 -2.68
CA GLY A 352 8.17 -8.25 -2.70
C GLY A 352 7.97 -7.26 -1.55
N THR A 353 8.66 -6.13 -1.66
CA THR A 353 8.59 -5.01 -0.71
C THR A 353 8.13 -3.75 -1.44
N TYR A 354 7.10 -3.10 -0.91
CA TYR A 354 6.68 -1.77 -1.35
C TYR A 354 6.82 -0.76 -0.20
N THR A 355 7.67 0.25 -0.39
CA THR A 355 7.79 1.39 0.50
C THR A 355 7.19 2.64 -0.14
N VAL A 356 6.23 3.26 0.54
CA VAL A 356 5.63 4.55 0.16
C VAL A 356 6.00 5.60 1.20
N ASN A 357 6.90 6.52 0.85
CA ASN A 357 7.39 7.57 1.73
C ASN A 357 6.50 8.83 1.76
N ALA A 358 5.37 8.79 1.05
CA ALA A 358 4.37 9.83 0.94
C ALA A 358 2.96 9.20 1.03
N PRO A 359 1.86 9.96 0.93
CA PRO A 359 0.53 9.37 1.02
C PRO A 359 0.23 8.35 -0.08
N LEU A 360 -0.25 7.16 0.32
CA LEU A 360 -0.91 6.19 -0.55
C LEU A 360 -2.42 6.46 -0.55
N ILE A 361 -3.01 6.66 -1.73
CA ILE A 361 -4.43 6.97 -1.89
C ILE A 361 -5.06 5.95 -2.86
N ILE A 362 -6.04 5.16 -2.40
CA ILE A 362 -6.67 4.08 -3.19
C ILE A 362 -7.92 4.54 -3.95
N SER A 363 -8.32 5.80 -3.84
CA SER A 363 -9.36 6.38 -4.72
C SER A 363 -9.37 7.89 -4.54
N ALA A 364 -8.70 8.62 -5.44
CA ALA A 364 -8.35 10.02 -5.22
C ALA A 364 -9.49 11.01 -5.55
N ASN A 365 -10.27 10.77 -6.60
CA ASN A 365 -11.30 11.71 -7.08
C ASN A 365 -12.71 11.11 -7.08
N VAL A 366 -13.72 11.96 -7.23
CA VAL A 366 -15.11 11.52 -7.45
C VAL A 366 -15.20 10.59 -8.67
N LEU A 367 -16.09 9.59 -8.61
CA LEU A 367 -16.29 8.55 -9.64
C LEU A 367 -15.10 7.63 -9.93
N SER A 368 -13.91 7.93 -9.39
CA SER A 368 -12.77 7.01 -9.48
C SER A 368 -13.03 5.74 -8.69
N ARG A 369 -12.37 4.66 -9.12
CA ARG A 369 -12.35 3.39 -8.38
C ARG A 369 -10.91 2.94 -8.26
N GLY A 370 -10.47 2.65 -7.05
CA GLY A 370 -9.20 1.97 -6.89
C GLY A 370 -9.31 0.77 -5.97
N ARG A 371 -8.50 -0.23 -6.28
CA ARG A 371 -8.38 -1.46 -5.52
C ARG A 371 -6.92 -1.76 -5.23
N TYR A 372 -6.61 -1.97 -3.96
CA TYR A 372 -5.34 -2.56 -3.54
C TYR A 372 -5.61 -3.95 -3.00
N THR A 373 -4.84 -4.95 -3.42
CA THR A 373 -4.91 -6.32 -2.88
C THR A 373 -3.54 -6.73 -2.35
N LEU A 374 -3.44 -7.05 -1.06
CA LEU A 374 -2.24 -7.56 -0.40
C LEU A 374 -2.45 -9.02 0.02
N SER A 375 -1.77 -9.94 -0.64
CA SER A 375 -1.83 -11.39 -0.36
C SER A 375 -0.55 -11.94 0.25
N ALA A 376 0.60 -11.33 -0.03
CA ALA A 376 1.89 -11.63 0.57
C ALA A 376 2.86 -10.44 0.39
N GLY A 377 4.06 -10.52 0.98
CA GLY A 377 5.06 -9.45 0.93
C GLY A 377 4.90 -8.43 2.05
N THR A 378 5.57 -7.28 1.90
CA THR A 378 5.54 -6.17 2.86
C THR A 378 5.14 -4.87 2.18
N LEU A 379 4.16 -4.17 2.74
CA LEU A 379 3.78 -2.80 2.39
C LEU A 379 4.07 -1.90 3.59
N THR A 380 4.87 -0.86 3.40
CA THR A 380 5.06 0.21 4.38
C THR A 380 4.64 1.54 3.78
N ALA A 381 3.67 2.21 4.39
CA ALA A 381 3.18 3.52 3.96
C ALA A 381 3.35 4.56 5.06
N SER A 382 3.80 5.77 4.71
CA SER A 382 3.90 6.87 5.68
C SER A 382 2.52 7.29 6.22
N SER A 383 1.52 7.26 5.35
CA SER A 383 0.10 7.50 5.63
C SER A 383 -0.72 6.90 4.49
N GLU A 384 -1.96 6.52 4.76
CA GLU A 384 -2.82 5.91 3.75
C GLU A 384 -4.26 6.42 3.82
N VAL A 385 -4.86 6.65 2.65
CA VAL A 385 -6.26 7.00 2.48
C VAL A 385 -6.93 5.99 1.55
N ILE A 386 -7.87 5.20 2.06
CA ILE A 386 -8.58 4.18 1.27
C ILE A 386 -9.50 4.85 0.24
N SER A 387 -10.25 5.86 0.66
CA SER A 387 -11.10 6.64 -0.24
C SER A 387 -11.04 8.12 0.10
N ALA A 388 -10.51 8.93 -0.82
CA ALA A 388 -10.55 10.38 -0.69
C ALA A 388 -11.89 10.95 -1.18
N ALA A 389 -12.41 10.46 -2.31
CA ALA A 389 -13.68 10.94 -2.88
C ALA A 389 -14.47 9.92 -3.71
N GLY A 390 -13.80 8.91 -4.28
CA GLY A 390 -14.44 7.84 -5.07
C GLY A 390 -14.70 6.57 -4.26
N ALA A 391 -14.77 5.42 -4.94
CA ALA A 391 -14.93 4.13 -4.29
C ALA A 391 -13.56 3.43 -4.15
N GLY A 392 -13.07 3.32 -2.92
CA GLY A 392 -11.78 2.72 -2.61
C GLY A 392 -11.93 1.40 -1.87
N THR A 393 -11.13 0.40 -2.24
CA THR A 393 -11.09 -0.89 -1.54
C THR A 393 -9.66 -1.34 -1.30
N PHE A 394 -9.35 -1.67 -0.06
CA PHE A 394 -8.13 -2.38 0.30
C PHE A 394 -8.48 -3.78 0.79
N ASP A 395 -7.90 -4.80 0.16
CA ASP A 395 -8.18 -6.21 0.39
C ASP A 395 -6.91 -6.93 0.86
N GLN A 396 -6.83 -7.17 2.16
CA GLN A 396 -5.70 -7.84 2.79
C GLN A 396 -6.07 -9.29 3.13
N THR A 397 -5.49 -10.21 2.37
CA THR A 397 -5.61 -11.67 2.56
C THR A 397 -4.36 -12.29 3.20
N GLY A 398 -3.24 -11.54 3.23
CA GLY A 398 -1.99 -11.95 3.85
C GLY A 398 -0.97 -10.81 3.95
N GLY A 399 0.32 -11.15 4.08
CA GLY A 399 1.42 -10.19 4.13
C GLY A 399 1.48 -9.32 5.40
N LEU A 400 2.47 -8.43 5.43
CA LEU A 400 2.65 -7.40 6.46
C LEU A 400 2.34 -6.03 5.88
N HIS A 401 1.37 -5.33 6.48
CA HIS A 401 1.02 -3.96 6.16
C HIS A 401 1.33 -3.05 7.36
N THR A 402 2.21 -2.07 7.19
CA THR A 402 2.54 -1.09 8.22
C THR A 402 2.25 0.32 7.71
N VAL A 403 1.37 1.03 8.40
CA VAL A 403 1.13 2.47 8.21
C VAL A 403 1.75 3.23 9.37
N THR A 404 2.87 3.91 9.13
CA THR A 404 3.60 4.59 10.22
C THR A 404 2.90 5.86 10.71
N GLY A 405 1.91 6.35 9.98
CA GLY A 405 1.10 7.51 10.34
C GLY A 405 -0.38 7.14 10.51
N LEU A 406 -1.24 7.94 9.89
CA LEU A 406 -2.68 7.72 9.88
C LEU A 406 -3.07 6.76 8.76
N LEU A 407 -3.83 5.71 9.11
CA LEU A 407 -4.67 4.97 8.19
C LEU A 407 -6.08 5.57 8.23
N GLN A 408 -6.48 6.21 7.14
CA GLN A 408 -7.78 6.85 7.00
C GLN A 408 -8.67 6.09 6.03
N ASN A 409 -9.79 5.56 6.52
CA ASN A 409 -10.80 4.97 5.68
C ASN A 409 -11.96 5.96 5.49
N THR A 410 -11.91 6.67 4.36
CA THR A 410 -12.89 7.65 3.90
C THR A 410 -12.67 9.07 4.45
N THR A 411 -12.56 10.06 3.55
CA THR A 411 -12.73 11.50 3.87
C THR A 411 -14.11 12.01 3.42
N SER A 412 -14.53 11.64 2.21
CA SER A 412 -15.86 12.01 1.66
C SER A 412 -16.44 11.01 0.63
N GLY A 413 -15.71 9.94 0.27
CA GLY A 413 -16.17 8.90 -0.67
C GLY A 413 -16.78 7.66 -0.01
N ALA A 414 -16.63 6.49 -0.64
CA ALA A 414 -16.99 5.20 -0.05
C ALA A 414 -15.73 4.34 0.10
N GLY A 415 -15.26 4.16 1.33
CA GLY A 415 -14.07 3.38 1.64
C GLY A 415 -14.37 2.05 2.33
N THR A 416 -13.72 0.98 1.87
CA THR A 416 -13.80 -0.35 2.50
C THR A 416 -12.40 -0.93 2.69
N TYR A 417 -12.10 -1.34 3.92
CA TYR A 417 -10.93 -2.17 4.24
C TYR A 417 -11.41 -3.58 4.59
N LEU A 418 -10.92 -4.59 3.87
CA LEU A 418 -11.19 -6.00 4.10
C LEU A 418 -9.93 -6.66 4.65
N LEU A 419 -10.00 -7.24 5.84
CA LEU A 419 -8.90 -7.98 6.46
C LEU A 419 -9.33 -9.43 6.71
N SER A 420 -8.86 -10.36 5.87
CA SER A 420 -9.14 -11.79 6.01
C SER A 420 -7.91 -12.61 6.42
N GLY A 421 -6.71 -12.04 6.34
CA GLY A 421 -5.45 -12.65 6.78
C GLY A 421 -4.29 -11.66 6.85
N GLY A 422 -3.13 -12.09 7.37
CA GLY A 422 -1.94 -11.24 7.51
C GLY A 422 -1.92 -10.36 8.76
N THR A 423 -1.03 -9.37 8.75
CA THR A 423 -0.84 -8.40 9.85
C THR A 423 -0.97 -6.97 9.33
N LEU A 424 -1.80 -6.17 10.00
CA LEU A 424 -1.97 -4.74 9.80
C LEU A 424 -1.53 -3.99 11.05
N ASN A 425 -0.55 -3.11 10.93
CA ASN A 425 -0.13 -2.21 11.99
C ASN A 425 -0.35 -0.76 11.55
N ALA A 426 -1.03 0.06 12.35
CA ALA A 426 -1.07 1.50 12.13
C ALA A 426 -0.99 2.29 13.44
N ASN A 427 -0.34 3.45 13.43
CA ASN A 427 -0.28 4.30 14.61
C ASN A 427 -1.67 4.83 14.99
N SER A 428 -2.45 5.25 14.00
CA SER A 428 -3.84 5.65 14.20
C SER A 428 -4.71 5.14 13.06
N TYR A 429 -5.93 4.74 13.41
CA TYR A 429 -7.01 4.45 12.50
C TYR A 429 -8.13 5.47 12.67
N ALA A 430 -8.56 6.08 11.56
CA ALA A 430 -9.73 6.96 11.51
C ALA A 430 -10.67 6.52 10.38
N SER A 431 -11.96 6.35 10.64
CA SER A 431 -12.89 5.88 9.60
C SER A 431 -14.31 6.42 9.70
N SER A 432 -14.84 6.88 8.59
CA SER A 432 -16.30 6.98 8.36
C SER A 432 -16.82 5.88 7.43
N GLY A 433 -15.94 5.02 6.91
CA GLY A 433 -16.29 3.87 6.06
C GLY A 433 -16.36 2.54 6.82
N THR A 434 -16.21 1.43 6.10
CA THR A 434 -16.30 0.07 6.65
C THR A 434 -14.93 -0.58 6.81
N PHE A 435 -14.61 -1.06 8.02
CA PHE A 435 -13.55 -2.02 8.30
C PHE A 435 -14.18 -3.39 8.56
N ALA A 436 -14.02 -4.33 7.64
CA ALA A 436 -14.51 -5.70 7.82
C ALA A 436 -13.34 -6.65 8.01
N GLN A 437 -13.29 -7.28 9.19
CA GLN A 437 -12.26 -8.24 9.54
C GLN A 437 -12.87 -9.62 9.73
N SER A 438 -12.39 -10.61 8.99
CA SER A 438 -12.78 -12.03 9.12
C SER A 438 -11.63 -12.93 9.58
N GLY A 439 -10.40 -12.42 9.52
CA GLY A 439 -9.19 -13.09 9.98
C GLY A 439 -8.03 -12.10 10.15
N GLY A 440 -6.81 -12.61 10.26
CA GLY A 440 -5.61 -11.78 10.46
C GLY A 440 -5.58 -11.01 11.79
N VAL A 441 -4.55 -10.18 11.93
CA VAL A 441 -4.31 -9.35 13.13
C VAL A 441 -4.21 -7.89 12.72
N ALA A 442 -4.98 -7.02 13.38
CA ALA A 442 -4.90 -5.57 13.27
C ALA A 442 -4.46 -4.98 14.61
N SER A 443 -3.41 -4.16 14.61
CA SER A 443 -2.91 -3.44 15.78
C SER A 443 -2.87 -1.95 15.47
N PHE A 444 -3.75 -1.20 16.13
CA PHE A 444 -3.84 0.24 16.01
C PHE A 444 -3.37 0.91 17.29
N GLY A 445 -2.75 2.08 17.25
CA GLY A 445 -2.64 2.91 18.46
C GLY A 445 -4.03 3.38 18.86
N THR A 446 -4.61 4.33 18.13
CA THR A 446 -6.00 4.81 18.37
C THR A 446 -6.97 4.33 17.31
N VAL A 447 -8.22 4.07 17.66
CA VAL A 447 -9.32 3.74 16.72
C VAL A 447 -10.44 4.77 16.88
N ASN A 448 -10.62 5.62 15.88
CA ASN A 448 -11.60 6.71 15.91
C ASN A 448 -12.50 6.71 14.67
N GLY A 449 -13.70 7.27 14.78
CA GLY A 449 -14.53 7.61 13.62
C GLY A 449 -16.03 7.38 13.83
N THR A 450 -16.78 7.40 12.75
CA THR A 450 -18.24 7.26 12.73
C THR A 450 -18.72 6.11 11.86
N GLY A 451 -17.80 5.36 11.25
CA GLY A 451 -18.10 4.28 10.33
C GLY A 451 -18.54 2.99 11.01
N THR A 452 -18.26 1.86 10.34
CA THR A 452 -18.49 0.51 10.87
C THR A 452 -17.20 -0.28 11.05
N ILE A 453 -17.02 -0.89 12.22
CA ILE A 453 -16.07 -1.99 12.45
C ILE A 453 -16.88 -3.28 12.55
N ALA A 454 -16.70 -4.17 11.58
CA ALA A 454 -17.35 -5.48 11.54
C ALA A 454 -16.29 -6.58 11.72
N ALA A 455 -16.18 -7.11 12.92
CA ALA A 455 -15.26 -8.19 13.27
C ALA A 455 -16.02 -9.53 13.27
N SER A 456 -15.48 -10.51 12.54
CA SER A 456 -16.08 -11.82 12.31
C SER A 456 -15.00 -12.91 12.25
N GLY A 457 -15.42 -14.17 12.13
CA GLY A 457 -14.49 -15.28 11.93
C GLY A 457 -13.46 -15.38 13.05
N ASN A 458 -12.16 -15.32 12.72
CA ASN A 458 -11.07 -15.33 13.70
C ASN A 458 -10.30 -13.99 13.72
N GLY A 459 -10.95 -12.91 13.29
CA GLY A 459 -10.35 -11.57 13.26
C GLY A 459 -9.91 -11.11 14.64
N LYS A 460 -8.70 -10.55 14.74
CA LYS A 460 -8.17 -9.96 15.98
C LYS A 460 -7.83 -8.49 15.78
N LEU A 461 -8.41 -7.61 16.58
CA LEU A 461 -8.12 -6.18 16.59
C LEU A 461 -7.63 -5.76 17.98
N THR A 462 -6.56 -4.97 18.04
CA THR A 462 -6.09 -4.36 19.28
C THR A 462 -5.93 -2.85 19.12
N GLY A 463 -6.49 -2.08 20.06
CA GLY A 463 -6.42 -0.62 20.08
C GLY A 463 -6.20 -0.09 21.50
N ASN A 464 -5.75 1.16 21.66
CA ASN A 464 -5.70 1.83 22.97
C ASN A 464 -7.11 2.14 23.48
N TYR A 465 -8.05 2.32 22.56
CA TYR A 465 -9.49 2.46 22.77
C TYR A 465 -10.20 2.21 21.44
N VAL A 466 -11.52 2.01 21.48
CA VAL A 466 -12.38 1.99 20.28
C VAL A 466 -13.44 3.08 20.40
N ARG A 467 -13.34 4.11 19.57
CA ARG A 467 -14.29 5.21 19.48
C ARG A 467 -14.93 5.23 18.11
N HIS A 468 -16.12 4.65 17.96
CA HIS A 468 -16.68 4.40 16.63
C HIS A 468 -18.21 4.48 16.57
N GLY A 469 -18.74 4.69 15.37
CA GLY A 469 -20.18 4.67 15.11
C GLY A 469 -20.77 3.29 15.41
N THR A 470 -20.43 2.32 14.57
CA THR A 470 -20.87 0.92 14.77
C THR A 470 -19.68 0.00 15.02
N VAL A 471 -19.85 -0.90 15.99
CA VAL A 471 -18.99 -2.07 16.23
C VAL A 471 -19.88 -3.31 16.27
N ALA A 472 -19.62 -4.24 15.36
CA ALA A 472 -20.35 -5.50 15.22
C ALA A 472 -19.39 -6.68 15.36
N LEU A 473 -19.68 -7.61 16.26
CA LEU A 473 -18.86 -8.80 16.50
C LEU A 473 -19.64 -10.10 16.22
N SER A 474 -18.99 -11.07 15.61
CA SER A 474 -19.54 -12.41 15.34
C SER A 474 -18.45 -13.47 15.25
N GLY A 475 -18.82 -14.75 15.30
CA GLY A 475 -17.84 -15.84 15.26
C GLY A 475 -16.85 -15.75 16.42
N ASN A 476 -15.61 -16.17 16.23
CA ASN A 476 -14.55 -16.08 17.26
C ASN A 476 -13.77 -14.75 17.21
N ALA A 477 -14.37 -13.69 16.69
CA ALA A 477 -13.68 -12.42 16.57
C ALA A 477 -13.33 -11.84 17.95
N LEU A 478 -12.15 -11.23 18.06
CA LEU A 478 -11.64 -10.63 19.29
C LEU A 478 -11.23 -9.19 19.04
N ILE A 479 -11.87 -8.26 19.76
CA ILE A 479 -11.40 -6.88 19.91
C ILE A 479 -10.82 -6.76 21.32
N THR A 480 -9.60 -6.26 21.46
CA THR A 480 -8.95 -6.02 22.75
C THR A 480 -8.57 -4.56 22.91
N VAL A 481 -8.97 -3.94 24.02
CA VAL A 481 -8.47 -2.62 24.45
C VAL A 481 -7.20 -2.83 25.26
N ARG A 482 -6.09 -2.18 24.89
CA ARG A 482 -4.83 -2.28 25.64
C ARG A 482 -5.02 -1.79 27.07
N SER A 483 -4.37 -2.45 28.03
CA SER A 483 -4.44 -2.05 29.43
C SER A 483 -3.89 -0.64 29.62
N ASN A 484 -4.67 0.22 30.26
CA ASN A 484 -4.28 1.57 30.63
C ASN A 484 -5.03 2.04 31.87
N GLY A 485 -6.34 1.73 31.97
CA GLY A 485 -7.14 1.97 33.17
C GLY A 485 -7.27 3.45 33.55
N THR A 486 -7.18 4.35 32.55
CA THR A 486 -7.37 5.79 32.76
C THR A 486 -8.51 6.29 31.88
N PRO A 487 -9.06 7.49 32.16
CA PRO A 487 -10.05 8.12 31.28
C PRO A 487 -9.60 8.27 29.81
N ALA A 488 -8.29 8.26 29.53
CA ALA A 488 -7.78 8.38 28.16
C ALA A 488 -8.09 7.14 27.29
N SER A 489 -8.32 5.96 27.89
CA SER A 489 -8.56 4.69 27.18
C SER A 489 -10.04 4.25 27.14
N VAL A 490 -10.96 5.10 27.62
CA VAL A 490 -12.40 4.79 27.52
C VAL A 490 -12.83 4.66 26.06
N SER A 491 -13.55 3.57 25.78
CA SER A 491 -14.15 3.28 24.48
C SER A 491 -15.53 3.90 24.39
N LEU A 492 -15.86 4.47 23.23
CA LEU A 492 -17.13 5.18 22.98
C LEU A 492 -17.77 4.60 21.72
N ILE A 493 -18.91 3.95 21.86
CA ILE A 493 -19.53 3.25 20.72
C ILE A 493 -20.99 3.69 20.61
N ASN A 494 -21.44 4.12 19.42
CA ASN A 494 -22.84 4.48 19.25
C ASN A 494 -23.74 3.26 19.06
N THR A 495 -23.25 2.20 18.42
CA THR A 495 -24.00 0.95 18.23
C THR A 495 -23.07 -0.24 18.38
N LEU A 496 -23.24 -0.98 19.47
CA LEU A 496 -22.51 -2.22 19.75
C LEU A 496 -23.44 -3.42 19.55
N THR A 497 -23.05 -4.36 18.69
CA THR A 497 -23.85 -5.55 18.40
C THR A 497 -23.01 -6.82 18.43
N PHE A 498 -23.60 -7.90 18.95
CA PHE A 498 -23.01 -9.23 18.92
C PHE A 498 -23.98 -10.22 18.26
N ALA A 499 -23.46 -11.03 17.33
CA ALA A 499 -24.20 -12.20 16.86
C ALA A 499 -24.45 -13.16 18.04
N GLY A 500 -25.71 -13.52 18.25
CA GLY A 500 -26.17 -14.29 19.42
C GLY A 500 -26.82 -13.44 20.53
N GLY A 501 -26.80 -12.10 20.41
CA GLY A 501 -27.48 -11.21 21.36
C GLY A 501 -26.95 -11.37 22.79
N ALA A 502 -27.78 -11.93 23.67
CA ALA A 502 -27.47 -12.20 25.08
C ALA A 502 -26.46 -13.34 25.29
N THR A 503 -26.33 -14.27 24.34
CA THR A 503 -25.31 -15.34 24.33
C THR A 503 -24.37 -15.11 23.14
N PRO A 504 -23.49 -14.11 23.23
CA PRO A 504 -22.66 -13.66 22.13
C PRO A 504 -21.65 -14.73 21.69
N SER A 505 -21.27 -14.69 20.41
CA SER A 505 -20.18 -15.51 19.85
C SER A 505 -18.84 -14.79 19.82
N GLY A 506 -18.83 -13.49 19.52
CA GLY A 506 -17.63 -12.65 19.48
C GLY A 506 -17.24 -12.08 20.84
N THR A 507 -16.00 -11.59 20.97
CA THR A 507 -15.42 -11.12 22.24
C THR A 507 -14.92 -9.69 22.12
N PHE A 508 -15.34 -8.83 23.04
CA PHE A 508 -14.76 -7.50 23.26
C PHE A 508 -14.12 -7.47 24.65
N ASP A 509 -12.81 -7.59 24.71
CA ASP A 509 -12.02 -7.56 25.93
C ASP A 509 -11.60 -6.13 26.27
N LEU A 510 -12.19 -5.59 27.33
CA LEU A 510 -11.88 -4.25 27.83
C LEU A 510 -10.59 -4.20 28.64
N THR A 511 -9.98 -5.35 28.96
CA THR A 511 -8.88 -5.47 29.93
C THR A 511 -9.25 -4.76 31.23
N ASN A 512 -8.64 -3.63 31.57
CA ASN A 512 -8.97 -2.81 32.75
C ASN A 512 -9.53 -1.43 32.37
N ASN A 513 -10.19 -1.31 31.22
CA ASN A 513 -10.69 -0.03 30.70
C ASN A 513 -12.22 0.01 30.68
N ASP A 514 -12.73 1.22 30.46
CA ASP A 514 -14.15 1.52 30.53
C ASP A 514 -14.78 1.64 29.14
N LEU A 515 -16.09 1.47 29.06
CA LEU A 515 -16.88 1.53 27.84
C LEU A 515 -18.17 2.33 28.06
N LYS A 516 -18.45 3.25 27.16
CA LYS A 516 -19.74 3.91 27.02
C LYS A 516 -20.39 3.52 25.70
N VAL A 517 -21.62 3.02 25.76
CA VAL A 517 -22.46 2.72 24.58
C VAL A 517 -23.61 3.72 24.52
N SER A 518 -23.68 4.53 23.47
CA SER A 518 -24.76 5.51 23.32
C SER A 518 -26.07 4.83 22.96
N ASN A 519 -27.19 5.24 23.60
CA ASN A 519 -28.51 4.64 23.36
C ASN A 519 -28.50 3.10 23.48
N GLY A 520 -27.72 2.57 24.42
CA GLY A 520 -27.54 1.13 24.61
C GLY A 520 -28.76 0.47 25.25
N ASP A 521 -28.90 -0.85 25.03
CA ASP A 521 -29.84 -1.67 25.79
C ASP A 521 -29.11 -2.28 27.01
N LEU A 522 -29.43 -1.74 28.19
CA LEU A 522 -28.86 -2.16 29.46
C LEU A 522 -28.99 -3.68 29.67
N ALA A 523 -30.17 -4.25 29.39
CA ALA A 523 -30.42 -5.67 29.63
C ALA A 523 -29.55 -6.56 28.74
N THR A 524 -29.38 -6.17 27.48
CA THR A 524 -28.51 -6.89 26.53
C THR A 524 -27.04 -6.79 26.93
N ILE A 525 -26.54 -5.60 27.30
CA ILE A 525 -25.14 -5.41 27.73
C ILE A 525 -24.87 -6.18 29.02
N GLN A 526 -25.77 -6.12 29.99
CA GLN A 526 -25.68 -6.89 31.23
C GLN A 526 -25.62 -8.40 30.95
N ALA A 527 -26.46 -8.92 30.07
CA ALA A 527 -26.44 -10.33 29.70
C ALA A 527 -25.11 -10.74 29.01
N GLN A 528 -24.54 -9.87 28.16
CA GLN A 528 -23.26 -10.10 27.50
C GLN A 528 -22.08 -10.12 28.47
N ILE A 529 -22.08 -9.24 29.49
CA ILE A 529 -21.08 -9.25 30.56
C ILE A 529 -21.23 -10.52 31.40
N ARG A 530 -22.46 -10.85 31.83
CA ARG A 530 -22.75 -12.06 32.61
C ARG A 530 -22.27 -13.32 31.89
N HIS A 531 -22.58 -13.44 30.60
CA HIS A 531 -22.15 -14.57 29.79
C HIS A 531 -20.63 -14.69 29.76
N ALA A 532 -19.92 -13.59 29.46
CA ALA A 532 -18.46 -13.58 29.43
C ALA A 532 -17.84 -13.90 30.80
N ARG A 533 -18.39 -13.31 31.88
CA ARG A 533 -17.96 -13.47 33.26
C ARG A 533 -17.99 -14.93 33.70
N ASN A 534 -19.01 -15.69 33.34
CA ASN A 534 -19.13 -17.13 33.64
C ASN A 534 -18.73 -17.46 35.09
N GLY A 535 -19.40 -16.87 36.09
CA GLY A 535 -19.06 -17.11 37.50
C GLY A 535 -17.68 -16.60 37.94
N GLY A 536 -17.12 -15.60 37.24
CA GLY A 536 -15.82 -14.98 37.54
C GLY A 536 -14.63 -15.66 36.85
N PHE A 537 -14.86 -16.58 35.91
CA PHE A 537 -13.79 -17.16 35.09
C PHE A 537 -13.40 -16.29 33.89
N TRP A 538 -14.29 -15.42 33.39
CA TRP A 538 -14.03 -14.49 32.28
C TRP A 538 -13.53 -15.17 30.99
N ASN A 539 -14.06 -16.36 30.71
CA ASN A 539 -13.54 -17.26 29.67
C ASN A 539 -14.56 -17.59 28.56
N LEU A 540 -15.69 -16.89 28.52
CA LEU A 540 -16.67 -16.99 27.44
C LEU A 540 -16.73 -15.70 26.61
N PRO A 541 -17.26 -15.75 25.38
CA PRO A 541 -17.43 -14.55 24.57
C PRO A 541 -18.41 -13.52 25.16
N GLY A 542 -18.37 -12.30 24.64
CA GLY A 542 -19.15 -11.15 25.11
C GLY A 542 -18.27 -9.97 25.49
N ILE A 543 -18.78 -9.11 26.36
CA ILE A 543 -18.01 -8.00 26.92
C ILE A 543 -17.23 -8.55 28.12
N THR A 544 -15.93 -8.74 27.97
CA THR A 544 -15.07 -9.44 28.93
C THR A 544 -13.98 -8.53 29.49
N SER A 545 -13.31 -9.00 30.54
CA SER A 545 -12.13 -8.38 31.13
C SER A 545 -11.08 -9.43 31.46
N SER A 546 -10.01 -9.47 30.65
CA SER A 546 -8.86 -10.32 30.97
C SER A 546 -8.10 -9.84 32.22
N ALA A 547 -8.20 -8.55 32.58
CA ALA A 547 -7.64 -8.05 33.84
C ALA A 547 -8.38 -8.65 35.05
N ALA A 548 -9.72 -8.62 35.05
CA ALA A 548 -10.54 -9.22 36.11
C ALA A 548 -10.33 -10.74 36.21
N ALA A 549 -10.15 -11.43 35.07
CA ALA A 549 -9.86 -12.86 35.02
C ALA A 549 -8.62 -13.25 35.84
N THR A 550 -7.64 -12.35 35.90
CA THR A 550 -6.34 -12.57 36.55
C THR A 550 -6.15 -11.76 37.84
N ALA A 551 -7.14 -10.99 38.27
CA ALA A 551 -7.05 -10.16 39.46
C ALA A 551 -6.80 -10.99 40.72
N VAL A 552 -5.85 -10.55 41.54
CA VAL A 552 -5.54 -11.15 42.85
C VAL A 552 -5.48 -10.03 43.89
N PRO A 553 -6.40 -9.99 44.86
CA PRO A 553 -7.57 -10.88 45.02
C PRO A 553 -8.59 -10.69 43.88
N ARG A 554 -9.51 -11.64 43.69
CA ARG A 554 -10.56 -11.60 42.65
C ARG A 554 -11.69 -10.62 43.00
N ASN A 555 -11.34 -9.38 43.31
CA ASN A 555 -12.25 -8.36 43.83
C ASN A 555 -12.73 -7.35 42.79
N THR A 556 -12.18 -7.38 41.57
CA THR A 556 -12.57 -6.49 40.47
C THR A 556 -13.36 -7.24 39.39
N THR A 557 -14.19 -6.48 38.67
CA THR A 557 -15.15 -6.97 37.67
C THR A 557 -15.48 -5.87 36.65
N LEU A 558 -16.42 -6.14 35.75
CA LEU A 558 -17.10 -5.10 34.98
C LEU A 558 -18.48 -4.84 35.61
N GLY A 559 -18.69 -3.62 36.10
CA GLY A 559 -20.00 -3.12 36.52
C GLY A 559 -20.74 -2.47 35.34
N VAL A 560 -22.07 -2.35 35.41
CA VAL A 560 -22.88 -1.70 34.36
C VAL A 560 -23.98 -0.83 34.95
N LEU A 561 -24.11 0.41 34.46
CA LEU A 561 -25.19 1.33 34.80
C LEU A 561 -25.79 1.91 33.51
N SER A 562 -27.11 2.14 33.51
CA SER A 562 -27.68 3.11 32.57
C SER A 562 -27.24 4.53 32.93
N GLY A 563 -27.25 5.43 31.95
CA GLY A 563 -26.98 6.84 32.21
C GLY A 563 -27.99 7.46 33.17
N ALA A 564 -29.24 7.01 33.17
CA ALA A 564 -30.25 7.45 34.12
C ALA A 564 -29.91 7.04 35.57
N GLU A 565 -29.41 5.81 35.78
CA GLU A 565 -28.96 5.35 37.09
C GLU A 565 -27.71 6.12 37.55
N TYR A 566 -26.71 6.24 36.68
CA TYR A 566 -25.46 6.95 37.01
C TYR A 566 -25.69 8.42 37.39
N ASN A 567 -26.49 9.16 36.60
CA ASN A 567 -26.83 10.56 36.88
C ASN A 567 -27.68 10.73 38.15
N SER A 568 -28.28 9.66 38.69
CA SER A 568 -29.03 9.73 39.95
C SER A 568 -28.15 9.69 41.20
N VAL A 569 -26.88 9.31 41.05
CA VAL A 569 -25.93 9.11 42.16
C VAL A 569 -24.62 9.88 41.99
N THR A 570 -24.37 10.50 40.84
CA THR A 570 -23.13 11.24 40.55
C THR A 570 -23.42 12.66 40.09
N GLU A 571 -22.60 13.63 40.52
CA GLU A 571 -22.62 15.03 40.05
C GLU A 571 -21.17 15.53 39.85
N PRO A 572 -20.79 16.08 38.67
CA PRO A 572 -21.61 16.28 37.46
C PRO A 572 -21.79 14.99 36.64
N ASP A 573 -22.79 14.98 35.73
CA ASP A 573 -23.12 13.92 34.74
C ASP A 573 -21.98 13.59 33.73
N VAL A 574 -20.82 13.20 34.24
CA VAL A 574 -19.58 12.95 33.49
C VAL A 574 -19.02 11.59 33.86
N PHE A 575 -18.86 10.73 32.86
CA PHE A 575 -18.21 9.41 32.96
C PHE A 575 -16.85 9.47 32.28
N ASP A 576 -15.78 9.39 33.08
CA ASP A 576 -14.39 9.41 32.59
C ASP A 576 -14.09 10.55 31.60
N GLY A 577 -14.62 11.75 31.90
CA GLY A 577 -14.45 12.95 31.08
C GLY A 577 -15.46 13.14 29.94
N PHE A 578 -16.44 12.24 29.79
CA PHE A 578 -17.47 12.32 28.76
C PHE A 578 -18.86 12.56 29.36
N ALA A 579 -19.62 13.50 28.82
CA ALA A 579 -20.99 13.75 29.24
C ALA A 579 -21.85 12.50 29.09
N VAL A 580 -22.77 12.27 30.01
CA VAL A 580 -23.67 11.09 30.04
C VAL A 580 -25.11 11.51 29.76
N ALA A 581 -25.72 10.89 28.75
CA ALA A 581 -27.15 11.00 28.51
C ALA A 581 -27.90 9.88 29.24
N PRO A 582 -29.15 10.08 29.69
CA PRO A 582 -29.93 9.05 30.37
C PRO A 582 -30.11 7.74 29.59
N THR A 583 -30.01 7.79 28.25
CA THR A 583 -30.13 6.63 27.36
C THR A 583 -28.81 5.89 27.12
N ASP A 584 -27.68 6.40 27.63
CA ASP A 584 -26.39 5.72 27.50
C ASP A 584 -26.32 4.50 28.42
N VAL A 585 -25.43 3.54 28.10
CA VAL A 585 -25.06 2.45 29.00
C VAL A 585 -23.56 2.51 29.25
N LEU A 586 -23.18 2.51 30.52
CA LEU A 586 -21.82 2.69 31.01
C LEU A 586 -21.34 1.36 31.59
N VAL A 587 -20.18 0.89 31.16
CA VAL A 587 -19.50 -0.30 31.68
C VAL A 587 -18.17 0.14 32.26
N LYS A 588 -17.95 -0.15 33.54
CA LYS A 588 -16.73 0.26 34.26
C LYS A 588 -15.97 -0.94 34.77
N TYR A 589 -14.65 -0.95 34.60
CA TYR A 589 -13.78 -1.83 35.35
C TYR A 589 -13.67 -1.33 36.78
N THR A 590 -14.36 -2.02 37.70
CA THR A 590 -14.49 -1.58 39.09
C THR A 590 -14.54 -2.76 40.07
N TYR A 591 -14.69 -2.49 41.36
CA TYR A 591 -14.87 -3.47 42.42
C TYR A 591 -16.27 -4.11 42.39
N TYR A 592 -16.37 -5.35 42.86
CA TYR A 592 -17.68 -5.95 43.13
C TYR A 592 -18.45 -5.08 44.13
N GLY A 593 -19.58 -4.53 43.70
CA GLY A 593 -20.44 -3.70 44.56
C GLY A 593 -20.10 -2.21 44.60
N ASP A 594 -19.20 -1.70 43.76
CA ASP A 594 -19.15 -0.25 43.50
C ASP A 594 -20.35 0.14 42.61
N THR A 595 -21.47 0.46 43.26
CA THR A 595 -22.80 0.60 42.64
C THR A 595 -23.05 1.99 42.07
N ASP A 596 -22.20 2.97 42.38
CA ASP A 596 -22.25 4.33 41.82
C ASP A 596 -21.01 4.74 41.01
N PHE A 597 -20.04 3.85 40.83
CA PHE A 597 -18.82 4.06 40.05
C PHE A 597 -17.89 5.13 40.63
N ASN A 598 -17.93 5.35 41.94
CA ASN A 598 -17.02 6.27 42.61
C ASN A 598 -15.60 5.68 42.83
N GLY A 599 -15.41 4.39 42.53
CA GLY A 599 -14.14 3.69 42.62
C GLY A 599 -13.84 3.10 44.00
N MET A 600 -14.79 3.15 44.93
CA MET A 600 -14.73 2.54 46.25
C MET A 600 -15.99 1.72 46.48
N VAL A 601 -15.88 0.75 47.38
CA VAL A 601 -17.03 0.08 47.99
C VAL A 601 -17.20 0.68 49.38
N ASP A 602 -18.32 1.31 49.67
CA ASP A 602 -18.57 1.95 50.96
C ASP A 602 -20.02 1.82 51.46
N PHE A 603 -20.37 2.62 52.47
CA PHE A 603 -21.69 2.56 53.10
C PHE A 603 -22.83 2.86 52.12
N ASP A 604 -22.61 3.71 51.12
CA ASP A 604 -23.64 4.05 50.16
C ASP A 604 -23.97 2.83 49.29
N ASP A 605 -22.96 2.02 48.95
CA ASP A 605 -23.15 0.76 48.23
C ASP A 605 -23.90 -0.29 49.06
N TYR A 606 -23.52 -0.48 50.33
CA TYR A 606 -24.22 -1.38 51.24
C TYR A 606 -25.69 -0.97 51.42
N SER A 607 -25.96 0.34 51.47
CA SER A 607 -27.32 0.84 51.57
C SER A 607 -28.16 0.51 50.32
N ARG A 608 -27.54 0.51 49.12
CA ARG A 608 -28.22 0.17 47.87
C ARG A 608 -28.50 -1.32 47.74
N ILE A 609 -27.55 -2.20 48.10
CA ILE A 609 -27.78 -3.66 48.09
C ILE A 609 -28.84 -4.07 49.13
N ASP A 610 -28.82 -3.49 50.33
CA ASP A 610 -29.85 -3.72 51.35
C ASP A 610 -31.24 -3.28 50.86
N ALA A 611 -31.32 -2.14 50.20
CA ALA A 611 -32.56 -1.68 49.58
C ALA A 611 -33.00 -2.62 48.44
N GLY A 612 -32.06 -3.12 47.64
CA GLY A 612 -32.32 -4.08 46.57
C GLY A 612 -32.90 -5.39 47.10
N PHE A 613 -32.25 -5.97 48.10
CA PHE A 613 -32.68 -7.19 48.79
C PHE A 613 -34.08 -7.03 49.40
N ASN A 614 -34.29 -5.98 50.22
CA ASN A 614 -35.55 -5.76 50.93
C ASN A 614 -36.73 -5.46 50.00
N ASN A 615 -36.48 -4.96 48.79
CA ASN A 615 -37.51 -4.60 47.82
C ASN A 615 -37.55 -5.53 46.60
N ASN A 616 -36.83 -6.66 46.61
CA ASN A 616 -36.74 -7.61 45.51
C ASN A 616 -36.39 -6.95 44.16
N ARG A 617 -35.47 -5.97 44.19
CA ARG A 617 -34.95 -5.33 42.97
C ARG A 617 -33.76 -6.12 42.42
N THR A 618 -33.39 -5.84 41.17
CA THR A 618 -32.33 -6.56 40.44
C THR A 618 -31.43 -5.57 39.70
N GLY A 619 -30.35 -6.05 39.09
CA GLY A 619 -29.38 -5.23 38.38
C GLY A 619 -28.34 -4.59 39.29
N TRP A 620 -27.22 -4.19 38.68
CA TRP A 620 -26.01 -3.71 39.38
C TRP A 620 -26.29 -2.57 40.35
N PHE A 621 -27.07 -1.57 39.92
CA PHE A 621 -27.43 -0.40 40.74
C PHE A 621 -28.13 -0.78 42.05
N ASN A 622 -28.83 -1.91 42.08
CA ASN A 622 -29.54 -2.42 43.26
C ASN A 622 -28.78 -3.53 44.00
N GLY A 623 -27.52 -3.81 43.62
CA GLY A 623 -26.66 -4.77 44.32
C GLY A 623 -26.68 -6.22 43.81
N ASP A 624 -27.26 -6.50 42.63
CA ASP A 624 -27.11 -7.80 41.94
C ASP A 624 -25.80 -7.75 41.13
N VAL A 625 -24.69 -8.01 41.82
CA VAL A 625 -23.31 -7.79 41.34
C VAL A 625 -22.73 -9.00 40.61
N ASP A 626 -23.38 -10.16 40.72
CA ASP A 626 -23.03 -11.36 39.96
C ASP A 626 -23.87 -11.56 38.67
N TYR A 627 -24.91 -10.72 38.51
CA TYR A 627 -25.88 -10.66 37.41
C TYR A 627 -26.81 -11.88 37.30
N ASN A 628 -27.05 -12.61 38.38
CA ASN A 628 -27.93 -13.77 38.36
C ASN A 628 -29.43 -13.40 38.34
N GLY A 629 -29.77 -12.13 38.58
CA GLY A 629 -31.13 -11.60 38.54
C GLY A 629 -31.84 -11.60 39.90
N VAL A 630 -31.11 -11.87 41.00
CA VAL A 630 -31.60 -11.83 42.38
C VAL A 630 -30.49 -11.23 43.24
N VAL A 631 -30.84 -10.34 44.16
CA VAL A 631 -29.91 -9.91 45.21
C VAL A 631 -29.98 -10.92 46.34
N ASP A 632 -28.90 -11.66 46.59
CA ASP A 632 -28.84 -12.66 47.66
C ASP A 632 -27.47 -12.76 48.35
N PHE A 633 -27.27 -13.84 49.13
CA PHE A 633 -26.04 -14.06 49.89
C PHE A 633 -24.77 -14.11 49.01
N ASP A 634 -24.87 -14.56 47.76
CA ASP A 634 -23.73 -14.63 46.86
C ASP A 634 -23.26 -13.22 46.47
N ASP A 635 -24.18 -12.25 46.32
CA ASP A 635 -23.85 -10.83 46.10
C ASP A 635 -23.17 -10.20 47.31
N TYR A 636 -23.74 -10.40 48.52
CA TYR A 636 -23.13 -9.93 49.77
C TYR A 636 -21.71 -10.49 49.95
N SER A 637 -21.49 -11.75 49.59
CA SER A 637 -20.17 -12.36 49.65
C SER A 637 -19.15 -11.68 48.72
N LEU A 638 -19.58 -11.23 47.55
CA LEU A 638 -18.73 -10.55 46.57
C LEU A 638 -18.40 -9.10 46.98
N ILE A 639 -19.40 -8.34 47.43
CA ILE A 639 -19.18 -6.96 47.91
C ILE A 639 -18.35 -6.96 49.20
N ASP A 640 -18.58 -7.88 50.14
CA ASP A 640 -17.76 -8.03 51.34
C ASP A 640 -16.32 -8.35 50.99
N GLN A 641 -16.10 -9.24 50.02
CA GLN A 641 -14.75 -9.55 49.55
C GLN A 641 -14.07 -8.30 48.99
N ALA A 642 -14.77 -7.53 48.15
CA ALA A 642 -14.24 -6.32 47.57
C ALA A 642 -13.97 -5.25 48.62
N PHE A 643 -14.91 -4.98 49.52
CA PHE A 643 -14.77 -4.03 50.62
C PHE A 643 -13.53 -4.32 51.48
N ASN A 644 -13.33 -5.58 51.84
CA ASN A 644 -12.20 -6.00 52.68
C ASN A 644 -10.85 -5.94 51.97
N THR A 645 -10.83 -5.85 50.63
CA THR A 645 -9.60 -6.00 49.83
C THR A 645 -9.28 -4.84 48.90
N GLN A 646 -10.21 -3.90 48.67
CA GLN A 646 -10.08 -2.76 47.75
C GLN A 646 -8.89 -1.83 48.07
N SER A 647 -8.60 -1.60 49.35
CA SER A 647 -7.54 -0.66 49.75
C SER A 647 -6.21 -1.35 50.06
N GLY A 648 -6.18 -2.68 50.23
CA GLY A 648 -5.03 -3.41 50.76
C GLY A 648 -4.60 -3.02 52.18
N THR A 649 -5.12 -1.91 52.73
CA THR A 649 -4.76 -1.32 54.02
C THR A 649 -5.10 -2.22 55.18
N LEU A 650 -6.24 -2.92 55.18
CA LEU A 650 -6.53 -3.86 56.25
C LEU A 650 -5.52 -5.01 56.29
N ARG A 651 -5.17 -5.58 55.12
CA ARG A 651 -4.14 -6.63 55.04
C ARG A 651 -2.77 -6.12 55.47
N ARG A 652 -2.39 -4.91 55.04
CA ARG A 652 -1.10 -4.31 55.39
C ARG A 652 -1.06 -3.95 56.89
N ALA A 653 -2.14 -3.39 57.43
CA ALA A 653 -2.29 -3.12 58.87
C ALA A 653 -2.20 -4.39 59.69
N ILE A 654 -2.89 -5.46 59.29
CA ILE A 654 -2.82 -6.77 59.96
C ILE A 654 -1.39 -7.31 59.91
N SER A 655 -0.75 -7.32 58.74
CA SER A 655 0.62 -7.83 58.58
C SER A 655 1.67 -7.03 59.37
N TYR A 656 1.44 -5.72 59.55
CA TYR A 656 2.25 -4.87 60.41
C TYR A 656 2.03 -5.17 61.90
N LEU A 657 0.77 -5.34 62.32
CA LEU A 657 0.38 -5.54 63.72
C LEU A 657 0.61 -6.98 64.23
N ASP A 658 0.41 -8.00 63.39
CA ASP A 658 0.66 -9.41 63.73
C ASP A 658 2.16 -9.77 63.71
N GLY A 659 2.99 -8.85 63.22
CA GLY A 659 4.43 -8.97 63.17
C GLY A 659 4.99 -9.80 62.01
N THR A 660 4.15 -10.26 61.08
CA THR A 660 4.58 -11.00 59.88
C THR A 660 5.44 -10.14 58.95
N ASP A 661 5.16 -8.84 58.85
CA ASP A 661 6.01 -7.84 58.20
C ASP A 661 5.86 -6.47 58.87
N ARG A 662 6.83 -6.12 59.73
CA ARG A 662 6.91 -4.82 60.42
C ARG A 662 7.63 -3.71 59.65
N SER A 663 7.90 -3.89 58.36
CA SER A 663 8.54 -2.84 57.57
C SER A 663 7.60 -1.64 57.36
N ASP A 664 8.14 -0.44 57.16
CA ASP A 664 7.31 0.72 56.82
C ASP A 664 6.89 0.73 55.34
N ASN A 665 7.24 -0.32 54.59
CA ASN A 665 6.85 -0.46 53.19
C ASN A 665 5.33 -0.52 53.07
N GLU A 666 4.79 0.21 52.08
CA GLU A 666 3.36 0.26 51.77
C GLU A 666 2.46 0.81 52.91
N MET A 667 3.03 1.42 53.95
CA MET A 667 2.29 2.07 55.05
C MET A 667 1.91 3.54 54.76
N ASN A 668 1.98 3.98 53.50
CA ASN A 668 1.85 5.39 53.13
C ASN A 668 0.41 5.94 53.20
N ALA A 669 -0.60 5.07 53.32
CA ALA A 669 -1.99 5.49 53.44
C ALA A 669 -2.26 6.14 54.82
N PRO A 670 -3.05 7.23 54.92
CA PRO A 670 -3.31 7.91 56.20
C PRO A 670 -3.80 6.98 57.31
N ALA A 671 -4.66 6.00 56.97
CA ALA A 671 -5.15 5.00 57.91
C ALA A 671 -4.02 4.05 58.41
N LEU A 672 -3.08 3.69 57.54
CA LEU A 672 -1.92 2.86 57.89
C LEU A 672 -0.90 3.64 58.74
N GLN A 673 -0.71 4.92 58.44
CA GLN A 673 0.14 5.80 59.26
C GLN A 673 -0.44 5.97 60.67
N LEU A 674 -1.76 6.06 60.81
CA LEU A 674 -2.41 6.04 62.11
C LEU A 674 -2.20 4.71 62.84
N VAL A 675 -2.24 3.58 62.13
CA VAL A 675 -1.89 2.26 62.68
C VAL A 675 -0.43 2.24 63.17
N GLN A 676 0.53 2.76 62.39
CA GLN A 676 1.94 2.87 62.81
C GLN A 676 2.10 3.78 64.03
N GLN A 677 1.45 4.94 64.02
CA GLN A 677 1.53 5.91 65.11
C GLN A 677 0.96 5.33 66.40
N HIS A 678 -0.21 4.69 66.34
CA HIS A 678 -0.80 4.02 67.49
C HIS A 678 0.04 2.82 67.95
N PHE A 679 0.59 2.03 67.03
CA PHE A 679 1.50 0.95 67.42
C PHE A 679 2.78 1.47 68.07
N ALA A 680 3.38 2.55 67.56
CA ALA A 680 4.54 3.19 68.17
C ALA A 680 4.24 3.76 69.56
N GLN A 681 3.01 4.27 69.76
CA GLN A 681 2.57 4.86 71.03
C GLN A 681 2.19 3.81 72.08
N PHE A 682 1.58 2.70 71.67
CA PHE A 682 0.92 1.75 72.58
C PHE A 682 1.48 0.33 72.52
N GLY A 683 2.39 0.04 71.58
CA GLY A 683 3.09 -1.24 71.44
C GLY A 683 2.18 -2.44 71.17
N GLU A 684 2.64 -3.63 71.57
CA GLU A 684 1.95 -4.92 71.35
C GLU A 684 0.54 -4.98 71.94
N GLY A 685 0.24 -4.17 72.96
CA GLY A 685 -1.09 -4.09 73.56
C GLY A 685 -2.13 -3.52 72.60
N PHE A 686 -1.76 -2.53 71.79
CA PHE A 686 -2.60 -2.01 70.71
C PHE A 686 -2.72 -3.02 69.57
N ALA A 687 -1.63 -3.66 69.14
CA ALA A 687 -1.69 -4.70 68.11
C ALA A 687 -2.63 -5.84 68.50
N THR A 688 -2.48 -6.37 69.71
CA THR A 688 -3.33 -7.46 70.23
C THR A 688 -4.80 -7.03 70.32
N SER A 689 -5.07 -5.82 70.82
CA SER A 689 -6.44 -5.31 70.94
C SER A 689 -7.08 -5.05 69.59
N PHE A 690 -6.31 -4.49 68.64
CA PHE A 690 -6.75 -4.26 67.28
C PHE A 690 -7.05 -5.58 66.57
N LEU A 691 -6.12 -6.55 66.60
CA LEU A 691 -6.30 -7.88 65.99
C LEU A 691 -7.48 -8.65 66.60
N ASN A 692 -7.71 -8.52 67.91
CA ASN A 692 -8.87 -9.14 68.57
C ASN A 692 -10.20 -8.42 68.30
N SER A 693 -10.15 -7.14 67.93
CA SER A 693 -11.32 -6.33 67.57
C SER A 693 -11.71 -6.46 66.10
N VAL A 694 -10.78 -6.89 65.25
CA VAL A 694 -11.07 -7.33 63.89
C VAL A 694 -11.60 -8.76 64.00
N PRO A 695 -12.83 -9.06 63.56
CA PRO A 695 -13.33 -10.43 63.55
C PRO A 695 -12.35 -11.33 62.80
N GLU A 696 -11.78 -12.32 63.49
CA GLU A 696 -10.89 -13.33 62.93
C GLU A 696 -11.43 -13.83 61.58
N PRO A 697 -10.65 -13.80 60.48
CA PRO A 697 -11.05 -14.44 59.24
C PRO A 697 -10.97 -15.95 59.43
N THR A 698 -11.93 -16.54 60.12
CA THR A 698 -12.16 -17.99 60.10
C THR A 698 -12.50 -18.50 58.69
N SER A 699 -12.68 -17.61 57.71
CA SER A 699 -12.82 -17.96 56.31
C SER A 699 -11.52 -18.34 55.61
N ALA A 700 -10.31 -17.96 56.09
CA ALA A 700 -9.06 -18.33 55.42
C ALA A 700 -8.78 -19.85 55.38
N ILE A 701 -9.38 -20.63 56.29
CA ILE A 701 -9.32 -22.11 56.28
C ILE A 701 -10.60 -22.74 55.69
N ALA A 702 -11.71 -21.99 55.59
CA ALA A 702 -12.90 -22.42 54.82
C ALA A 702 -12.70 -22.33 53.30
N PHE A 703 -11.68 -21.58 52.83
CA PHE A 703 -11.36 -21.42 51.40
C PHE A 703 -10.85 -22.68 50.68
N ALA A 704 -10.57 -23.78 51.39
CA ALA A 704 -10.33 -25.09 50.77
C ALA A 704 -11.62 -25.91 50.52
N GLY A 705 -12.76 -25.53 51.12
CA GLY A 705 -14.01 -26.29 51.07
C GLY A 705 -14.84 -26.10 49.80
N LEU A 706 -14.77 -24.92 49.16
CA LEU A 706 -15.56 -24.60 47.96
C LEU A 706 -14.96 -25.17 46.66
N ALA A 707 -13.67 -25.53 46.65
CA ALA A 707 -13.07 -26.28 45.54
C ALA A 707 -13.47 -27.78 45.55
N ALA A 708 -13.89 -28.33 46.71
CA ALA A 708 -14.20 -29.74 46.86
C ALA A 708 -15.68 -30.11 46.55
N SER A 709 -16.61 -29.18 46.64
CA SER A 709 -18.04 -29.40 46.36
C SER A 709 -18.36 -29.47 44.87
N ALA A 710 -17.62 -28.76 44.01
CA ALA A 710 -17.74 -28.89 42.55
C ALA A 710 -17.09 -30.18 41.99
N ALA A 711 -16.10 -30.75 42.69
CA ALA A 711 -15.45 -32.00 42.28
C ALA A 711 -16.24 -33.27 42.66
N ARG A 712 -17.23 -33.19 43.57
CA ARG A 712 -18.01 -34.35 44.04
C ARG A 712 -19.23 -34.70 43.18
N ILE A 713 -19.64 -33.85 42.24
CA ILE A 713 -20.78 -34.13 41.34
C ILE A 713 -20.37 -34.98 40.11
N ARG A 714 -19.05 -35.13 39.83
CA ARG A 714 -18.57 -35.95 38.70
C ARG A 714 -18.19 -37.41 39.03
N ARG A 715 -18.44 -37.88 40.26
CA ARG A 715 -18.06 -39.26 40.69
C ARG A 715 -19.23 -40.03 41.31
N ARG A 716 -20.34 -40.18 40.58
CA ARG A 716 -21.32 -41.26 40.84
C ARG A 716 -22.22 -41.52 39.62
N ARG A 717 -21.65 -42.18 38.60
CA ARG A 717 -22.34 -43.13 37.72
C ARG A 717 -21.31 -43.96 36.97
N SER A 718 -20.83 -45.01 37.62
CA SER A 718 -20.29 -46.19 36.95
C SER A 718 -20.39 -47.38 37.92
N ASN A 719 -21.25 -48.31 37.50
CA ASN A 719 -21.28 -49.73 37.81
C ASN A 719 -21.51 -50.20 39.26
N ARG A 720 -22.61 -50.93 39.45
CA ARG A 720 -22.52 -52.40 39.60
C ARG A 720 -23.88 -53.10 39.40
N ASN A 721 -23.79 -54.14 38.58
CA ASN A 721 -24.56 -55.39 38.49
C ASN A 721 -26.06 -55.33 38.21
#